data_AF-F8PAP0-F1
#
_entry.id   AF-F8PAP0-F1
#
_cell.length_a   1.000
_cell.length_b   1.000
_cell.length_c   1.000
_cell.angle_alpha   90.00
_cell.angle_beta   90.00
_cell.angle_gamma   90.00
#
_symmetry.space_group_name_H-M   'P 1'
#
loop_
_entity.id
_entity.type
_entity.pdbx_description
1 polymer ?
#
loop_
_entity_poly.entity_id
_entity_poly.type
_entity_poly.pdbx_seq_one_letter_code
_entity_poly.pdbx_strand_id
1 'polypeptide(L)'
;MISGVILSEQYSRPPSRALFIKDNLLGGGRKFARTIKERFARSASLSTFPAQEALSTLATSTPEAERPDSITVDPISVQRTLMNATNRSIDSLAAEHILCPLCQTSIDSSRLLHNPSRGSEDFRHYSDCATLEASVSDGGCHLCSLFLGKVRQQQQQPITGPITVTLQVSRSIGITLVVGGETGNQRIGDLAVVPVDDVENPITSTSTSAKFTFPNESSSEHARIAKSLASEASFFLAREWLKQCLQKHHKCMEAASATRIRTGPSRLIDVGGDDGAEPRVVITQGLSETEPEYLTLSHCWGGANILRLLVENISRLTAGIPLSTLPKTFQDAIIITRRLGYQYLWIDSLCIIQNSPFDWRSESIIMGEIYANSTCTIAALTARNSHEGCFFDHARNPLFFRPCRILDRWYVEGNSNVGIDLRTGLSPLPLHTRAWVVQERILAPRTLYYGSTGLAWECVECSATEALPGGEVSRFSPKASFFGIQQQSDKEKYNAWTDIQISYTRCLLTRFDDRLVAILGVIKRIEMLTGWTNVWGMWRERLLMDMLWFVEEPTRGRPETDVYLAPTWSWAGIEGRVMMATGSEEQRRWTAEVVEVGSLGERGYVRLKGMMKKVKCTAEWQLNPGIEMPAPKWEEVDWDPDVVPTADDMGKDMWCILIARLPEYLGRGEAFDTGLVVALKGGEWVRIGIFRQLREGSALFPENVADVTEVVIV
;
A
#
# COMPACT_ATOMS: atom_id res chain seq x y z
N MET A 1 12.09 -20.32 11.59
CA MET A 1 13.52 -20.59 11.93
C MET A 1 14.48 -19.53 11.36
N ILE A 2 14.21 -18.97 10.18
CA ILE A 2 15.13 -18.08 9.46
C ILE A 2 14.95 -16.61 9.86
N SER A 3 13.70 -16.14 10.00
CA SER A 3 13.38 -14.74 10.31
C SER A 3 13.85 -14.31 11.71
N GLY A 4 13.74 -15.20 12.71
CA GLY A 4 14.25 -14.94 14.07
C GLY A 4 15.76 -14.74 14.10
N VAL A 5 16.52 -15.49 13.29
CA VAL A 5 17.98 -15.37 13.17
C VAL A 5 18.38 -14.09 12.42
N ILE A 6 17.66 -13.70 11.37
CA ILE A 6 17.90 -12.45 10.62
C ILE A 6 17.75 -11.22 11.53
N LEU A 7 16.73 -11.24 12.39
CA LEU A 7 16.46 -10.17 13.35
C LEU A 7 17.46 -10.20 14.50
N SER A 8 17.76 -11.37 15.07
CA SER A 8 18.76 -11.48 16.14
C SER A 8 20.14 -11.00 15.69
N GLU A 9 20.57 -11.28 14.45
CA GLU A 9 21.85 -10.78 13.90
C GLU A 9 21.87 -9.26 13.67
N GLN A 10 20.73 -8.64 13.37
CA GLN A 10 20.61 -7.17 13.27
C GLN A 10 20.62 -6.52 14.65
N TYR A 11 19.95 -7.10 15.64
CA TYR A 11 19.82 -6.54 16.98
C TYR A 11 20.97 -6.89 17.95
N SER A 12 21.92 -7.72 17.52
CA SER A 12 23.12 -8.08 18.30
C SER A 12 24.38 -7.30 17.92
N ARG A 13 24.30 -6.34 16.97
CA ARG A 13 25.43 -5.44 16.66
C ARG A 13 25.46 -4.23 17.61
N PRO A 14 26.59 -3.96 18.30
CA PRO A 14 26.74 -2.71 19.04
C PRO A 14 26.79 -1.51 18.09
N PRO A 15 26.36 -0.31 18.51
CA PRO A 15 26.27 0.85 17.64
C PRO A 15 27.64 1.18 17.03
N SER A 16 27.67 1.32 15.70
CA SER A 16 28.80 1.86 14.97
C SER A 16 29.13 3.25 15.53
N ARG A 17 30.29 3.36 16.19
CA ARG A 17 30.84 4.63 16.67
C ARG A 17 30.94 5.60 15.50
N ALA A 18 30.12 6.66 15.53
CA ALA A 18 30.38 7.88 14.81
C ALA A 18 31.77 8.39 15.22
N LEU A 19 32.70 8.39 14.26
CA LEU A 19 34.04 8.96 14.40
C LEU A 19 33.92 10.49 14.47
N PHE A 20 33.70 11.01 15.69
CA PHE A 20 34.02 12.39 16.00
C PHE A 20 35.53 12.51 16.19
N ILE A 21 36.20 13.07 15.18
CA ILE A 21 37.58 13.54 15.30
C ILE A 21 37.55 14.77 16.22
N LYS A 22 38.09 14.64 17.44
CA LYS A 22 38.49 15.76 18.28
C LYS A 22 40.00 15.74 18.43
N ASP A 23 40.62 16.78 17.92
CA ASP A 23 42.01 17.16 18.19
C ASP A 23 42.26 17.30 19.69
N ASN A 24 43.36 16.71 20.17
CA ASN A 24 44.39 17.44 20.93
C ASN A 24 45.57 16.53 21.31
N LEU A 25 46.73 16.86 20.71
CA LEU A 25 47.97 17.26 21.39
C LEU A 25 48.56 16.38 22.50
N LEU A 26 49.67 15.70 22.19
CA LEU A 26 51.05 15.94 22.71
C LEU A 26 51.88 14.64 22.79
N GLY A 27 53.13 14.71 22.31
CA GLY A 27 54.21 13.88 22.89
C GLY A 27 55.10 13.09 21.93
N GLY A 28 55.98 13.78 21.20
CA GLY A 28 57.43 13.46 21.20
C GLY A 28 57.98 12.26 20.42
N GLY A 29 58.86 12.56 19.46
CA GLY A 29 60.20 11.96 19.50
C GLY A 29 60.67 11.04 18.37
N ARG A 30 60.87 11.61 17.17
CA ARG A 30 62.00 11.38 16.22
C ARG A 30 62.85 10.08 16.32
N LYS A 31 62.94 9.34 15.20
CA LYS A 31 64.23 9.10 14.49
C LYS A 31 64.07 8.42 13.10
N PHE A 32 64.67 9.09 12.10
CA PHE A 32 65.36 8.59 10.89
C PHE A 32 64.58 7.82 9.78
N ALA A 33 64.35 8.31 8.54
CA ALA A 33 65.18 8.91 7.47
C ALA A 33 65.89 7.91 6.52
N ARG A 34 65.29 7.69 5.33
CA ARG A 34 65.83 7.28 4.00
C ARG A 34 64.62 6.83 3.16
N THR A 35 64.32 7.21 1.91
CA THR A 35 64.94 8.05 0.88
C THR A 35 63.84 8.33 -0.13
N ILE A 36 63.57 9.60 -0.45
CA ILE A 36 62.94 10.03 -1.70
C ILE A 36 64.09 10.45 -2.61
N LYS A 37 64.25 9.80 -3.77
CA LYS A 37 65.03 10.32 -4.91
C LYS A 37 64.75 9.48 -6.15
N GLU A 38 63.89 10.04 -7.00
CA GLU A 38 63.87 9.98 -8.48
C GLU A 38 62.50 10.54 -8.91
N ARG A 39 62.33 11.46 -9.84
CA ARG A 39 63.22 12.40 -10.53
C ARG A 39 62.26 13.36 -11.27
N PHE A 40 62.29 14.65 -10.96
CA PHE A 40 61.69 15.71 -11.79
C PHE A 40 62.77 16.26 -12.74
N ALA A 41 62.49 16.31 -14.04
CA ALA A 41 63.05 17.20 -15.06
C ALA A 41 62.23 16.93 -16.35
N ARG A 42 61.58 17.88 -17.04
CA ARG A 42 61.99 19.19 -17.58
C ARG A 42 60.72 20.04 -17.84
N SER A 43 60.55 21.25 -17.28
CA SER A 43 60.73 22.61 -17.88
C SER A 43 60.11 22.81 -19.28
N ALA A 44 59.05 23.60 -19.53
CA ALA A 44 58.79 25.06 -19.40
C ALA A 44 59.27 25.92 -20.60
N SER A 45 58.34 26.64 -21.29
CA SER A 45 58.37 28.10 -21.62
C SER A 45 57.43 28.55 -22.76
N LEU A 46 56.60 29.60 -22.50
CA LEU A 46 56.27 30.84 -23.30
C LEU A 46 55.79 30.70 -24.79
N SER A 47 54.89 31.49 -25.41
CA SER A 47 54.16 32.75 -25.13
C SER A 47 53.16 33.11 -26.29
N THR A 48 52.29 34.12 -26.03
CA THR A 48 51.67 35.15 -26.93
C THR A 48 50.44 34.89 -27.85
N PHE A 49 49.41 35.74 -27.66
CA PHE A 49 48.24 36.13 -28.49
C PHE A 49 48.63 36.89 -29.80
N PRO A 50 47.80 37.03 -30.88
CA PRO A 50 46.61 37.94 -30.91
C PRO A 50 45.45 37.55 -31.90
N ALA A 51 44.55 38.52 -32.11
CA ALA A 51 43.16 38.52 -32.57
C ALA A 51 42.88 38.45 -34.10
N GLN A 52 41.56 38.39 -34.39
CA GLN A 52 40.79 39.01 -35.50
C GLN A 52 40.52 38.28 -36.84
N GLU A 53 39.20 38.20 -37.12
CA GLU A 53 38.46 38.44 -38.38
C GLU A 53 38.51 37.52 -39.63
N ALA A 54 37.31 37.44 -40.24
CA ALA A 54 36.97 37.29 -41.66
C ALA A 54 36.68 35.89 -42.28
N LEU A 55 35.36 35.64 -42.44
CA LEU A 55 34.61 35.44 -43.69
C LEU A 55 35.14 34.56 -44.85
N SER A 56 34.15 33.88 -45.46
CA SER A 56 34.01 33.52 -46.90
C SER A 56 34.55 32.13 -47.31
N THR A 57 33.67 31.13 -47.48
CA THR A 57 32.93 30.64 -48.68
C THR A 57 33.66 29.63 -49.58
N LEU A 58 32.90 28.58 -49.94
CA LEU A 58 33.03 27.66 -51.08
C LEU A 58 34.18 26.63 -51.01
N ALA A 59 34.09 25.39 -51.49
CA ALA A 59 33.01 24.47 -51.85
C ALA A 59 33.73 23.18 -52.32
N THR A 60 33.05 22.03 -52.17
CA THR A 60 33.21 20.79 -52.95
C THR A 60 34.55 20.04 -52.97
N SER A 61 34.62 18.86 -52.33
CA SER A 61 34.41 17.54 -52.97
C SER A 61 34.85 16.39 -52.04
N THR A 62 34.00 15.35 -51.99
CA THR A 62 34.00 14.06 -51.25
C THR A 62 35.16 13.10 -51.61
N PRO A 63 35.31 11.87 -51.06
CA PRO A 63 34.59 11.13 -49.97
C PRO A 63 35.53 10.46 -48.92
N GLU A 64 34.99 9.97 -47.78
CA GLU A 64 35.25 8.65 -47.16
C GLU A 64 34.94 8.55 -45.65
N ALA A 65 34.39 7.38 -45.28
CA ALA A 65 34.44 6.66 -43.99
C ALA A 65 33.49 7.08 -42.84
N GLU A 66 32.34 6.39 -42.83
CA GLU A 66 31.36 6.28 -41.75
C GLU A 66 31.94 5.60 -40.49
N ARG A 67 31.54 6.11 -39.31
CA ARG A 67 31.69 5.48 -37.98
C ARG A 67 30.29 5.06 -37.50
N PRO A 68 30.14 3.95 -36.75
CA PRO A 68 28.83 3.35 -36.51
C PRO A 68 27.99 4.09 -35.46
N ASP A 69 26.71 4.23 -35.80
CA ASP A 69 25.65 4.96 -35.10
C ASP A 69 25.25 4.37 -33.74
N SER A 70 24.96 5.28 -32.81
CA SER A 70 24.17 5.05 -31.60
C SER A 70 22.70 4.83 -31.97
N ILE A 71 22.12 3.70 -31.58
CA ILE A 71 20.71 3.37 -31.83
C ILE A 71 19.83 4.24 -30.91
N THR A 72 19.37 5.38 -31.44
CA THR A 72 18.23 6.13 -30.92
C THR A 72 16.96 5.54 -31.54
N VAL A 73 16.09 4.93 -30.72
CA VAL A 73 14.79 4.42 -31.17
C VAL A 73 13.84 5.59 -31.42
N ASP A 74 13.52 5.83 -32.69
CA ASP A 74 12.64 6.89 -33.18
C ASP A 74 11.15 6.51 -32.97
N PRO A 75 10.29 7.36 -32.35
CA PRO A 75 8.89 7.02 -32.01
C PRO A 75 7.96 6.79 -33.22
N ILE A 76 8.45 7.04 -34.44
CA ILE A 76 7.65 7.03 -35.67
C ILE A 76 7.41 5.59 -36.20
N SER A 77 8.23 4.61 -35.79
CA SER A 77 8.00 3.19 -36.18
C SER A 77 6.83 2.54 -35.44
N VAL A 78 6.42 3.08 -34.29
CA VAL A 78 5.28 2.60 -33.48
C VAL A 78 3.94 2.91 -34.17
N GLN A 79 3.85 4.00 -34.94
CA GLN A 79 2.61 4.42 -35.61
C GLN A 79 2.19 3.55 -36.80
N ARG A 80 3.12 2.89 -37.50
CA ARG A 80 2.77 2.06 -38.67
C ARG A 80 2.19 0.70 -38.31
N THR A 81 2.59 0.12 -37.18
CA THR A 81 2.04 -1.16 -36.70
C THR A 81 0.67 -0.97 -36.02
N LEU A 82 0.38 0.24 -35.51
CA LEU A 82 -0.91 0.62 -34.94
C LEU A 82 -2.07 0.57 -35.96
N MET A 83 -1.82 0.79 -37.25
CA MET A 83 -2.89 0.86 -38.26
C MET A 83 -3.45 -0.50 -38.71
N ASN A 84 -2.80 -1.63 -38.41
CA ASN A 84 -3.29 -2.96 -38.80
C ASN A 84 -4.06 -3.70 -37.68
N ALA A 85 -4.05 -3.19 -36.44
CA ALA A 85 -4.82 -3.72 -35.31
C ALA A 85 -6.16 -2.99 -35.07
N THR A 86 -6.41 -1.89 -35.79
CA THR A 86 -7.59 -1.02 -35.63
C THR A 86 -8.93 -1.71 -35.92
N ASN A 87 -8.96 -2.77 -36.75
CA ASN A 87 -10.22 -3.44 -37.10
C ASN A 87 -10.75 -4.44 -36.07
N ARG A 88 -10.04 -4.72 -34.96
CA ARG A 88 -10.61 -5.50 -33.82
C ARG A 88 -10.76 -4.68 -32.53
N SER A 89 -10.25 -3.45 -32.51
CA SER A 89 -10.23 -2.59 -31.32
C SER A 89 -11.54 -1.81 -31.11
N ILE A 90 -12.24 -1.45 -32.19
CA ILE A 90 -13.46 -0.62 -32.15
C ILE A 90 -14.65 -1.41 -31.57
N ASP A 91 -14.71 -2.72 -31.78
CA ASP A 91 -15.78 -3.59 -31.26
C ASP A 91 -15.69 -3.87 -29.73
N SER A 92 -14.64 -3.37 -29.07
CA SER A 92 -14.40 -3.57 -27.63
C SER A 92 -14.90 -2.43 -26.74
N LEU A 93 -15.45 -1.35 -27.31
CA LEU A 93 -15.98 -0.21 -26.56
C LEU A 93 -17.49 -0.38 -26.29
N ALA A 94 -17.98 0.15 -25.17
CA ALA A 94 -19.39 0.27 -24.87
C ALA A 94 -19.98 1.49 -25.58
N ALA A 95 -21.20 1.35 -26.12
CA ALA A 95 -21.95 2.48 -26.65
C ALA A 95 -22.38 3.40 -25.50
N GLU A 96 -22.25 4.71 -25.69
CA GLU A 96 -22.45 5.67 -24.61
C GLU A 96 -23.95 6.03 -24.44
N HIS A 97 -24.41 6.07 -23.19
CA HIS A 97 -25.70 6.65 -22.75
C HIS A 97 -26.98 6.17 -23.47
N ILE A 98 -27.04 4.91 -23.91
CA ILE A 98 -28.29 4.35 -24.44
C ILE A 98 -29.26 4.06 -23.29
N LEU A 99 -30.52 4.50 -23.39
CA LEU A 99 -31.60 4.14 -22.47
C LEU A 99 -32.62 3.23 -23.17
N CYS A 100 -33.08 2.17 -22.49
CA CYS A 100 -34.17 1.36 -23.03
C CYS A 100 -35.50 2.15 -22.98
N PRO A 101 -36.47 1.83 -23.86
CA PRO A 101 -37.76 2.54 -23.92
C PRO A 101 -38.49 2.58 -22.56
N LEU A 102 -38.27 1.54 -21.78
CA LEU A 102 -38.82 1.33 -20.46
C LEU A 102 -38.22 2.28 -19.40
N CYS A 103 -36.90 2.50 -19.43
CA CYS A 103 -36.27 3.51 -18.57
C CYS A 103 -36.61 4.93 -19.04
N GLN A 104 -36.70 5.16 -20.36
CA GLN A 104 -37.13 6.45 -20.90
C GLN A 104 -38.55 6.80 -20.44
N THR A 105 -39.48 5.85 -20.53
CA THR A 105 -40.87 6.04 -20.07
C THR A 105 -40.94 6.34 -18.57
N SER A 106 -40.13 5.66 -17.75
CA SER A 106 -40.02 5.94 -16.32
C SER A 106 -39.55 7.37 -16.03
N ILE A 107 -38.58 7.87 -16.81
CA ILE A 107 -38.09 9.25 -16.70
C ILE A 107 -39.19 10.24 -17.10
N ASP A 108 -39.78 10.05 -18.28
CA ASP A 108 -40.79 10.98 -18.83
C ASP A 108 -42.06 11.06 -17.96
N SER A 109 -42.38 9.98 -17.25
CA SER A 109 -43.56 9.90 -16.37
C SER A 109 -43.28 10.41 -14.95
N SER A 110 -42.02 10.65 -14.59
CA SER A 110 -41.58 10.99 -13.23
C SER A 110 -41.97 12.42 -12.85
N ARG A 111 -42.89 12.58 -11.89
CA ARG A 111 -43.27 13.92 -11.41
C ARG A 111 -42.15 14.52 -10.57
N LEU A 112 -41.48 13.70 -9.75
CA LEU A 112 -40.44 14.17 -8.84
C LEU A 112 -39.11 14.50 -9.54
N LEU A 113 -38.76 13.88 -10.68
CA LEU A 113 -37.60 14.32 -11.49
C LEU A 113 -37.86 15.67 -12.17
N HIS A 114 -39.08 15.86 -12.70
CA HIS A 114 -39.49 17.08 -13.40
C HIS A 114 -39.81 18.25 -12.46
N ASN A 115 -40.29 17.97 -11.24
CA ASN A 115 -40.54 18.98 -10.21
C ASN A 115 -40.22 18.43 -8.81
N PRO A 116 -38.93 18.47 -8.39
CA PRO A 116 -38.50 17.90 -7.13
C PRO A 116 -39.23 18.51 -5.93
N SER A 117 -39.97 17.66 -5.23
CA SER A 117 -40.67 17.99 -3.99
C SER A 117 -40.59 16.79 -3.05
N ARG A 118 -40.66 17.01 -1.73
CA ARG A 118 -40.49 15.93 -0.75
C ARG A 118 -41.53 14.83 -1.00
N GLY A 119 -41.09 13.60 -1.20
CA GLY A 119 -41.97 12.47 -1.49
C GLY A 119 -41.22 11.26 -2.03
N SER A 120 -41.98 10.25 -2.44
CA SER A 120 -41.48 9.06 -3.12
C SER A 120 -42.42 8.67 -4.26
N GLU A 121 -41.86 8.11 -5.33
CA GLU A 121 -42.64 7.56 -6.44
C GLU A 121 -42.02 6.24 -6.93
N ASP A 122 -42.88 5.34 -7.39
CA ASP A 122 -42.45 4.11 -8.05
C ASP A 122 -41.84 4.47 -9.40
N PHE A 123 -40.58 4.12 -9.58
CA PHE A 123 -39.82 4.52 -10.76
C PHE A 123 -39.69 3.37 -11.75
N ARG A 124 -39.32 2.18 -11.28
CA ARG A 124 -39.07 1.02 -12.15
C ARG A 124 -39.33 -0.29 -11.42
N HIS A 125 -39.76 -1.30 -12.17
CA HIS A 125 -39.96 -2.66 -11.66
C HIS A 125 -39.39 -3.69 -12.64
N TYR A 126 -38.77 -4.74 -12.09
CA TYR A 126 -38.32 -5.93 -12.81
C TYR A 126 -38.84 -7.16 -12.06
N SER A 127 -39.36 -8.15 -12.80
CA SER A 127 -39.88 -9.39 -12.22
C SER A 127 -38.83 -10.19 -11.48
N ASP A 128 -37.57 -10.12 -11.94
CA ASP A 128 -36.42 -10.81 -11.37
C ASP A 128 -35.10 -10.16 -11.85
N CYS A 129 -33.99 -10.68 -11.33
CA CYS A 129 -32.64 -10.27 -11.74
C CYS A 129 -32.35 -10.59 -13.22
N ALA A 130 -32.82 -11.73 -13.74
CA ALA A 130 -32.58 -12.14 -15.12
C ALA A 130 -33.16 -11.13 -16.13
N THR A 131 -34.33 -10.56 -15.83
CA THR A 131 -34.99 -9.53 -16.64
C THR A 131 -34.20 -8.22 -16.65
N LEU A 132 -33.59 -7.86 -15.52
CA LEU A 132 -32.68 -6.73 -15.44
C LEU A 132 -31.39 -7.00 -16.22
N GLU A 133 -30.81 -8.19 -16.11
CA GLU A 133 -29.60 -8.59 -16.87
C GLU A 133 -29.81 -8.58 -18.38
N ALA A 134 -30.97 -9.06 -18.86
CA ALA A 134 -31.35 -9.01 -20.26
C ALA A 134 -31.49 -7.56 -20.78
N SER A 135 -31.80 -6.59 -19.91
CA SER A 135 -31.85 -5.17 -20.27
C SER A 135 -30.46 -4.52 -20.41
N VAL A 136 -29.40 -5.22 -19.99
CA VAL A 136 -28.01 -4.74 -19.92
C VAL A 136 -27.09 -5.42 -20.95
N SER A 137 -27.42 -6.63 -21.43
CA SER A 137 -26.61 -7.37 -22.41
C SER A 137 -26.34 -6.59 -23.71
N ASP A 138 -25.15 -6.80 -24.29
CA ASP A 138 -24.68 -6.21 -25.56
C ASP A 138 -24.67 -4.68 -25.66
N GLY A 139 -24.35 -3.99 -24.57
CA GLY A 139 -24.28 -2.52 -24.55
C GLY A 139 -25.66 -1.86 -24.48
N GLY A 140 -26.59 -2.52 -23.77
CA GLY A 140 -27.96 -2.08 -23.55
C GLY A 140 -28.11 -0.81 -22.69
N CYS A 141 -29.13 -0.78 -21.83
CA CYS A 141 -29.51 0.44 -21.10
C CYS A 141 -28.49 0.82 -20.01
N HIS A 142 -27.98 2.06 -20.04
CA HIS A 142 -27.06 2.61 -19.06
C HIS A 142 -27.70 2.66 -17.66
N LEU A 143 -28.95 3.13 -17.55
CA LEU A 143 -29.63 3.20 -16.26
C LEU A 143 -29.90 1.80 -15.66
N CYS A 144 -30.26 0.82 -16.50
CA CYS A 144 -30.33 -0.60 -16.07
C CYS A 144 -28.97 -1.12 -15.61
N SER A 145 -27.89 -0.70 -16.27
CA SER A 145 -26.52 -1.09 -15.90
C SER A 145 -26.18 -0.58 -14.50
N LEU A 146 -26.59 0.64 -14.15
CA LEU A 146 -26.41 1.17 -12.79
C LEU A 146 -27.18 0.39 -11.73
N PHE A 147 -28.45 0.05 -11.99
CA PHE A 147 -29.27 -0.75 -11.08
C PHE A 147 -28.68 -2.15 -10.87
N LEU A 148 -28.26 -2.80 -11.95
CA LEU A 148 -27.63 -4.12 -11.88
C LEU A 148 -26.31 -4.08 -11.10
N GLY A 149 -25.55 -2.99 -11.22
CA GLY A 149 -24.36 -2.75 -10.41
C GLY A 149 -24.64 -2.79 -8.91
N LYS A 150 -25.72 -2.13 -8.44
CA LYS A 150 -26.12 -2.16 -7.02
C LYS A 150 -26.52 -3.55 -6.55
N VAL A 151 -27.29 -4.27 -7.38
CA VAL A 151 -27.69 -5.66 -7.11
C VAL A 151 -26.46 -6.56 -6.98
N ARG A 152 -25.47 -6.43 -7.86
CA ARG A 152 -24.25 -7.26 -7.86
C ARG A 152 -23.25 -6.90 -6.76
N GLN A 153 -23.24 -5.67 -6.26
CA GLN A 153 -22.36 -5.25 -5.17
C GLN A 153 -22.80 -5.84 -3.80
N GLN A 154 -24.07 -6.22 -3.64
CA GLN A 154 -24.58 -6.87 -2.43
C GLN A 154 -24.22 -8.37 -2.42
N GLN A 155 -22.93 -8.72 -2.36
CA GLN A 155 -22.37 -10.07 -2.52
C GLN A 155 -22.73 -11.11 -1.42
N GLN A 156 -23.66 -10.81 -0.49
CA GLN A 156 -23.92 -11.70 0.64
C GLN A 156 -24.95 -12.80 0.33
N GLN A 157 -25.94 -12.57 -0.54
CA GLN A 157 -26.90 -13.58 -1.01
C GLN A 157 -27.43 -13.25 -2.42
N PRO A 158 -27.68 -14.25 -3.30
CA PRO A 158 -28.30 -14.01 -4.60
C PRO A 158 -29.75 -13.54 -4.44
N ILE A 159 -30.10 -12.43 -5.11
CA ILE A 159 -31.45 -11.88 -5.10
C ILE A 159 -32.30 -12.67 -6.09
N THR A 160 -33.26 -13.44 -5.60
CA THR A 160 -34.11 -14.34 -6.41
C THR A 160 -35.50 -13.78 -6.73
N GLY A 161 -35.91 -12.69 -6.08
CA GLY A 161 -37.23 -12.09 -6.25
C GLY A 161 -37.23 -10.80 -7.09
N PRO A 162 -38.39 -10.12 -7.17
CA PRO A 162 -38.54 -8.90 -7.95
C PRO A 162 -37.64 -7.77 -7.46
N ILE A 163 -37.20 -6.93 -8.39
CA ILE A 163 -36.37 -5.75 -8.13
C ILE A 163 -37.22 -4.51 -8.38
N THR A 164 -37.34 -3.67 -7.36
CA THR A 164 -38.02 -2.38 -7.45
C THR A 164 -37.02 -1.25 -7.40
N VAL A 165 -37.30 -0.17 -8.12
CA VAL A 165 -36.59 1.09 -8.00
C VAL A 165 -37.61 2.16 -7.65
N THR A 166 -37.39 2.84 -6.53
CA THR A 166 -38.23 3.93 -6.04
C THR A 166 -37.41 5.21 -6.05
N LEU A 167 -37.93 6.28 -6.65
CA LEU A 167 -37.32 7.59 -6.57
C LEU A 167 -37.80 8.26 -5.28
N GLN A 168 -36.87 8.75 -4.47
CA GLN A 168 -37.13 9.42 -3.20
C GLN A 168 -36.51 10.81 -3.20
N VAL A 169 -37.24 11.79 -2.67
CA VAL A 169 -36.77 13.16 -2.51
C VAL A 169 -36.94 13.56 -1.05
N SER A 170 -35.82 13.89 -0.40
CA SER A 170 -35.78 14.23 1.01
C SER A 170 -34.72 15.32 1.29
N ARG A 171 -34.91 16.08 2.37
CA ARG A 171 -33.95 17.12 2.78
C ARG A 171 -32.60 16.54 3.24
N SER A 172 -32.59 15.31 3.76
CA SER A 172 -31.37 14.70 4.32
C SER A 172 -30.56 13.91 3.30
N ILE A 173 -31.20 13.36 2.27
CA ILE A 173 -30.55 12.47 1.28
C ILE A 173 -30.56 13.03 -0.14
N GLY A 174 -31.25 14.15 -0.39
CA GLY A 174 -31.41 14.70 -1.73
C GLY A 174 -32.41 13.92 -2.59
N ILE A 175 -32.15 13.84 -3.90
CA ILE A 175 -32.90 13.01 -4.84
C ILE A 175 -32.14 11.68 -5.00
N THR A 176 -32.82 10.55 -4.82
CA THR A 176 -32.18 9.24 -4.77
C THR A 176 -33.04 8.18 -5.44
N LEU A 177 -32.44 7.35 -6.29
CA LEU A 177 -33.04 6.11 -6.77
C LEU A 177 -32.66 4.98 -5.81
N VAL A 178 -33.63 4.49 -5.06
CA VAL A 178 -33.48 3.40 -4.11
C VAL A 178 -33.81 2.08 -4.80
N VAL A 179 -32.83 1.18 -4.87
CA VAL A 179 -33.00 -0.19 -5.40
C VAL A 179 -33.40 -1.10 -4.25
N GLY A 180 -34.49 -1.84 -4.40
CA GLY A 180 -35.09 -2.71 -3.38
C GLY A 180 -35.38 -4.13 -3.89
N GLY A 181 -35.48 -5.08 -2.94
CA GLY A 181 -35.79 -6.49 -3.18
C GLY A 181 -37.22 -6.90 -2.75
N GLU A 182 -37.49 -8.21 -2.81
CA GLU A 182 -38.81 -8.85 -2.67
C GLU A 182 -39.59 -8.53 -1.40
N THR A 183 -38.91 -8.32 -0.26
CA THR A 183 -39.59 -7.82 0.94
C THR A 183 -39.59 -6.30 0.88
N GLY A 184 -40.74 -5.63 0.98
CA GLY A 184 -40.86 -4.16 0.83
C GLY A 184 -40.00 -3.29 1.76
N ASN A 185 -39.17 -3.89 2.63
CA ASN A 185 -38.16 -3.24 3.47
C ASN A 185 -36.70 -3.62 3.12
N GLN A 186 -36.42 -4.52 2.18
CA GLN A 186 -35.05 -4.89 1.80
C GLN A 186 -34.48 -3.85 0.84
N ARG A 187 -33.82 -2.85 1.41
CA ARG A 187 -33.02 -1.87 0.68
C ARG A 187 -31.72 -2.54 0.21
N ILE A 188 -31.52 -2.63 -1.11
CA ILE A 188 -30.31 -3.19 -1.75
C ILE A 188 -29.22 -2.13 -1.79
N GLY A 189 -29.58 -0.92 -2.22
CA GLY A 189 -28.65 0.20 -2.30
C GLY A 189 -29.27 1.41 -2.98
N ASP A 190 -28.50 2.50 -2.99
CA ASP A 190 -28.94 3.81 -3.46
C ASP A 190 -28.04 4.35 -4.55
N LEU A 191 -28.64 5.08 -5.49
CA LEU A 191 -27.95 5.89 -6.49
C LEU A 191 -28.44 7.33 -6.35
N ALA A 192 -27.52 8.26 -6.07
CA ALA A 192 -27.87 9.67 -5.97
C ALA A 192 -28.16 10.24 -7.37
N VAL A 193 -29.12 11.16 -7.43
CA VAL A 193 -29.40 11.96 -8.62
C VAL A 193 -28.88 13.37 -8.34
N VAL A 194 -27.89 13.78 -9.12
CA VAL A 194 -27.12 15.01 -8.92
C VAL A 194 -27.26 15.94 -10.13
N PRO A 195 -27.22 17.26 -9.93
CA PRO A 195 -27.30 18.21 -11.03
C PRO A 195 -26.05 18.13 -11.93
N VAL A 196 -26.19 18.55 -13.18
CA VAL A 196 -25.10 18.52 -14.19
C VAL A 196 -23.85 19.23 -13.73
N ASP A 197 -24.00 20.39 -13.09
CA ASP A 197 -22.88 21.23 -12.66
C ASP A 197 -21.95 20.50 -11.68
N ASP A 198 -22.46 19.58 -10.86
CA ASP A 198 -21.67 18.82 -9.88
C ASP A 198 -20.83 17.71 -10.53
N VAL A 199 -21.28 17.19 -11.68
CA VAL A 199 -20.59 16.11 -12.43
C VAL A 199 -19.58 16.68 -13.42
N GLU A 200 -19.90 17.82 -14.04
CA GLU A 200 -19.03 18.49 -15.01
C GLU A 200 -17.98 19.39 -14.33
N ASN A 201 -18.24 19.88 -13.11
CA ASN A 201 -17.26 20.60 -12.29
C ASN A 201 -17.06 19.94 -10.91
N PRO A 202 -16.48 18.73 -10.84
CA PRO A 202 -16.16 18.09 -9.58
C PRO A 202 -15.01 18.87 -8.91
N ILE A 203 -15.37 19.88 -8.11
CA ILE A 203 -14.52 20.71 -7.25
C ILE A 203 -13.16 21.04 -7.91
N THR A 204 -13.07 22.22 -8.52
CA THR A 204 -11.78 22.86 -8.85
C THR A 204 -11.00 23.17 -7.57
N SER A 205 -10.30 22.17 -7.02
CA SER A 205 -9.21 22.43 -6.08
C SER A 205 -8.05 23.04 -6.88
N THR A 206 -7.81 24.31 -6.63
CA THR A 206 -6.78 25.18 -7.21
C THR A 206 -5.36 24.73 -6.85
N SER A 207 -4.92 23.61 -7.42
CA SER A 207 -3.52 23.17 -7.42
C SER A 207 -3.18 22.58 -8.79
N THR A 208 -2.63 23.41 -9.65
CA THR A 208 -2.32 23.12 -11.07
C THR A 208 -1.10 22.23 -11.28
N SER A 209 -0.33 21.88 -10.24
CA SER A 209 1.02 21.32 -10.42
C SER A 209 1.14 19.80 -10.50
N ALA A 210 0.08 19.01 -10.32
CA ALA A 210 0.18 17.54 -10.24
C ALA A 210 -0.83 16.73 -11.09
N LYS A 211 -1.53 17.37 -12.04
CA LYS A 211 -2.52 16.69 -12.89
C LYS A 211 -1.88 16.13 -14.17
N PHE A 212 -2.31 14.95 -14.59
CA PHE A 212 -1.97 14.38 -15.90
C PHE A 212 -2.65 15.20 -17.01
N THR A 213 -1.91 15.44 -18.09
CA THR A 213 -2.34 16.24 -19.24
C THR A 213 -2.23 15.41 -20.51
N PHE A 214 -3.35 15.02 -21.10
CA PHE A 214 -3.37 14.09 -22.23
C PHE A 214 -3.27 14.83 -23.56
N PRO A 215 -2.47 14.31 -24.52
CA PRO A 215 -2.33 14.93 -25.84
C PRO A 215 -3.58 14.79 -26.72
N ASN A 216 -4.50 13.89 -26.39
CA ASN A 216 -5.74 13.63 -27.12
C ASN A 216 -6.85 13.23 -26.14
N GLU A 217 -7.98 13.93 -26.15
CA GLU A 217 -9.13 13.68 -25.26
C GLU A 217 -9.78 12.30 -25.52
N SER A 218 -9.85 11.88 -26.79
CA SER A 218 -10.54 10.65 -27.21
C SER A 218 -9.96 9.37 -26.61
N SER A 219 -8.65 9.33 -26.32
CA SER A 219 -8.03 8.12 -25.78
C SER A 219 -8.41 7.86 -24.33
N SER A 220 -8.59 8.93 -23.55
CA SER A 220 -9.06 8.85 -22.17
C SER A 220 -10.54 8.47 -22.09
N GLU A 221 -11.33 8.98 -23.03
CA GLU A 221 -12.75 8.65 -23.19
C GLU A 221 -12.96 7.19 -23.61
N HIS A 222 -12.19 6.70 -24.58
CA HIS A 222 -12.24 5.30 -25.00
C HIS A 222 -11.86 4.34 -23.87
N ALA A 223 -10.86 4.68 -23.05
CA ALA A 223 -10.49 3.84 -21.91
C ALA A 223 -11.63 3.72 -20.88
N ARG A 224 -12.40 4.80 -20.69
CA ARG A 224 -13.58 4.83 -19.81
C ARG A 224 -14.72 3.95 -20.30
N ILE A 225 -14.83 3.67 -21.59
CA ILE A 225 -15.88 2.81 -22.17
C ILE A 225 -15.35 1.46 -22.65
N ALA A 226 -14.06 1.16 -22.51
CA ALA A 226 -13.54 -0.15 -22.88
C ALA A 226 -14.28 -1.24 -22.11
N LYS A 227 -14.62 -2.37 -22.73
CA LYS A 227 -15.24 -3.53 -22.06
C LYS A 227 -14.18 -4.44 -21.42
N SER A 228 -12.96 -4.38 -21.92
CA SER A 228 -11.81 -5.17 -21.48
C SER A 228 -10.63 -4.25 -21.11
N LEU A 229 -9.91 -4.58 -20.04
CA LEU A 229 -8.67 -3.89 -19.69
C LEU A 229 -7.47 -4.31 -20.54
N ALA A 230 -7.64 -5.31 -21.41
CA ALA A 230 -6.70 -5.67 -22.47
C ALA A 230 -6.91 -4.84 -23.76
N SER A 231 -7.80 -3.85 -23.74
CA SER A 231 -8.03 -2.97 -24.89
C SER A 231 -6.85 -2.03 -25.13
N GLU A 232 -6.66 -1.61 -26.39
CA GLU A 232 -5.64 -0.61 -26.71
C GLU A 232 -5.88 0.72 -26.00
N ALA A 233 -7.15 1.09 -25.75
CA ALA A 233 -7.48 2.30 -25.00
C ALA A 233 -6.95 2.22 -23.55
N SER A 234 -7.12 1.07 -22.89
CA SER A 234 -6.60 0.82 -21.54
C SER A 234 -5.06 0.84 -21.52
N PHE A 235 -4.40 0.19 -22.48
CA PHE A 235 -2.93 0.22 -22.58
C PHE A 235 -2.39 1.62 -22.87
N PHE A 236 -3.05 2.38 -23.75
CA PHE A 236 -2.68 3.76 -24.04
C PHE A 236 -2.75 4.62 -22.78
N LEU A 237 -3.85 4.54 -22.02
CA LEU A 237 -4.02 5.29 -20.78
C LEU A 237 -2.91 4.96 -19.77
N ALA A 238 -2.62 3.67 -19.58
CA ALA A 238 -1.56 3.20 -18.68
C ALA A 238 -0.16 3.70 -19.09
N ARG A 239 0.17 3.64 -20.40
CA ARG A 239 1.43 4.19 -20.94
C ARG A 239 1.54 5.69 -20.69
N GLU A 240 0.46 6.42 -20.91
CA GLU A 240 0.47 7.88 -20.81
C GLU A 240 0.62 8.34 -19.35
N TRP A 241 -0.04 7.69 -18.39
CA TRP A 241 0.22 7.93 -16.96
C TRP A 241 1.68 7.67 -16.58
N LEU A 242 2.23 6.52 -16.99
CA LEU A 242 3.61 6.15 -16.69
C LEU A 242 4.59 7.17 -17.28
N LYS A 243 4.45 7.48 -18.57
CA LYS A 243 5.28 8.46 -19.27
C LYS A 243 5.25 9.82 -18.59
N GLN A 244 4.06 10.35 -18.27
CA GLN A 244 3.96 11.66 -17.64
C GLN A 244 4.52 11.68 -16.23
N CYS A 245 4.31 10.62 -15.45
CA CYS A 245 4.90 10.53 -14.12
C CYS A 245 6.44 10.51 -14.20
N LEU A 246 7.01 9.76 -15.15
CA LEU A 246 8.46 9.72 -15.38
C LEU A 246 9.03 11.08 -15.83
N GLN A 247 8.25 11.90 -16.53
CA GLN A 247 8.72 13.17 -17.10
C GLN A 247 8.44 14.40 -16.23
N LYS A 248 7.35 14.39 -15.46
CA LYS A 248 6.80 15.59 -14.80
C LYS A 248 6.77 15.50 -13.27
N HIS A 249 6.76 14.29 -12.69
CA HIS A 249 6.60 14.15 -11.23
C HIS A 249 7.95 14.04 -10.51
N HIS A 250 8.46 15.18 -10.04
CA HIS A 250 9.80 15.28 -9.45
C HIS A 250 9.98 14.45 -8.17
N LYS A 251 9.02 14.46 -7.24
CA LYS A 251 9.08 13.64 -6.02
C LYS A 251 9.08 12.14 -6.33
N CYS A 252 8.49 11.71 -7.45
CA CYS A 252 8.55 10.31 -7.88
C CYS A 252 9.95 9.92 -8.38
N MET A 253 10.65 10.85 -9.05
CA MET A 253 12.04 10.64 -9.48
C MET A 253 13.01 10.67 -8.30
N GLU A 254 12.80 11.56 -7.34
CA GLU A 254 13.55 11.61 -6.07
C GLU A 254 13.35 10.32 -5.26
N ALA A 255 12.11 9.86 -5.12
CA ALA A 255 11.79 8.58 -4.46
C ALA A 255 12.52 7.38 -5.09
N ALA A 256 12.55 7.32 -6.42
CA ALA A 256 13.22 6.25 -7.17
C ALA A 256 14.76 6.32 -7.09
N SER A 257 15.34 7.51 -6.93
CA SER A 257 16.80 7.69 -6.88
C SER A 257 17.36 7.54 -5.45
N ALA A 258 16.59 7.92 -4.44
CA ALA A 258 17.01 7.89 -3.03
C ALA A 258 17.14 6.48 -2.44
N THR A 259 16.78 5.43 -3.18
CA THR A 259 16.84 4.02 -2.74
C THR A 259 17.83 3.19 -3.55
N ARG A 260 18.66 3.81 -4.40
CA ARG A 260 19.71 3.14 -5.18
C ARG A 260 20.87 2.65 -4.31
N ILE A 261 20.60 1.67 -3.47
CA ILE A 261 21.60 0.71 -2.98
C ILE A 261 21.97 -0.14 -4.20
N ARG A 262 23.26 -0.41 -4.41
CA ARG A 262 23.85 -1.06 -5.61
C ARG A 262 23.47 -2.55 -5.81
N THR A 263 22.33 -3.00 -5.27
CA THR A 263 21.90 -4.40 -5.32
C THR A 263 20.50 -4.50 -5.90
N GLY A 264 20.44 -4.72 -7.22
CA GLY A 264 19.21 -5.12 -7.91
C GLY A 264 18.86 -6.60 -7.69
N PRO A 265 17.71 -7.06 -8.21
CA PRO A 265 17.32 -8.47 -8.11
C PRO A 265 18.36 -9.38 -8.77
N SER A 266 18.60 -10.57 -8.23
CA SER A 266 19.54 -11.53 -8.85
C SER A 266 19.03 -12.08 -10.18
N ARG A 267 17.71 -12.07 -10.38
CA ARG A 267 17.02 -12.64 -11.55
C ARG A 267 15.83 -11.78 -11.98
N LEU A 268 15.58 -11.79 -13.28
CA LEU A 268 14.44 -11.16 -13.92
C LEU A 268 13.80 -12.15 -14.91
N ILE A 269 12.60 -11.85 -15.35
CA ILE A 269 11.96 -12.50 -16.50
C ILE A 269 12.16 -11.59 -17.69
N ASP A 270 12.89 -12.07 -18.69
CA ASP A 270 12.93 -11.46 -20.02
C ASP A 270 11.64 -11.86 -20.74
N VAL A 271 10.75 -10.89 -20.93
CA VAL A 271 9.47 -11.11 -21.59
C VAL A 271 9.56 -10.97 -23.11
N GLY A 272 10.72 -10.62 -23.68
CA GLY A 272 10.85 -10.33 -25.11
C GLY A 272 10.05 -9.10 -25.56
N GLY A 273 9.95 -8.91 -26.87
CA GLY A 273 9.19 -7.80 -27.46
C GLY A 273 7.74 -8.18 -27.79
N ASP A 274 7.10 -7.34 -28.60
CA ASP A 274 5.79 -7.63 -29.22
C ASP A 274 5.88 -8.69 -30.34
N ASP A 275 7.06 -9.30 -30.54
CA ASP A 275 7.33 -10.35 -31.54
C ASP A 275 6.79 -11.74 -31.14
N GLY A 276 6.23 -11.86 -29.93
CA GLY A 276 5.67 -13.10 -29.42
C GLY A 276 6.71 -14.07 -28.89
N ALA A 277 7.94 -13.62 -28.62
CA ALA A 277 8.96 -14.43 -27.99
C ALA A 277 8.48 -15.04 -26.66
N GLU A 278 8.90 -16.27 -26.38
CA GLU A 278 8.54 -16.91 -25.11
C GLU A 278 9.33 -16.31 -23.95
N PRO A 279 8.68 -16.02 -22.81
CA PRO A 279 9.35 -15.46 -21.64
C PRO A 279 10.38 -16.44 -21.06
N ARG A 280 11.46 -15.93 -20.47
CA ARG A 280 12.48 -16.76 -19.81
C ARG A 280 13.07 -16.08 -18.59
N VAL A 281 13.52 -16.86 -17.61
CA VAL A 281 14.28 -16.34 -16.47
C VAL A 281 15.71 -16.02 -16.93
N VAL A 282 16.22 -14.86 -16.54
CA VAL A 282 17.59 -14.40 -16.83
C VAL A 282 18.30 -13.98 -15.54
N ILE A 283 19.60 -14.24 -15.47
CA ILE A 283 20.46 -13.84 -14.33
C ILE A 283 21.00 -12.44 -14.62
N THR A 284 20.84 -11.51 -13.68
CA THR A 284 21.15 -10.09 -13.90
C THR A 284 22.63 -9.77 -13.96
N GLN A 285 23.49 -10.56 -13.29
CA GLN A 285 24.95 -10.39 -13.29
C GLN A 285 25.62 -10.48 -14.67
N GLY A 286 24.88 -10.80 -15.75
CA GLY A 286 25.37 -10.80 -17.13
C GLY A 286 24.63 -9.85 -18.09
N LEU A 287 23.68 -9.03 -17.62
CA LEU A 287 22.83 -8.17 -18.45
C LEU A 287 23.42 -6.75 -18.58
N SER A 288 24.45 -6.59 -19.43
CA SER A 288 25.09 -5.30 -19.79
C SER A 288 25.82 -4.54 -18.66
N GLU A 289 26.53 -3.45 -19.01
CA GLU A 289 27.19 -2.54 -18.06
C GLU A 289 26.21 -1.62 -17.31
N THR A 290 24.96 -1.50 -17.78
CA THR A 290 23.89 -0.69 -17.16
C THR A 290 22.84 -1.59 -16.52
N GLU A 291 22.41 -1.28 -15.29
CA GLU A 291 21.34 -2.02 -14.62
C GLU A 291 20.04 -2.00 -15.47
N PRO A 292 19.41 -3.17 -15.73
CA PRO A 292 18.22 -3.23 -16.59
C PRO A 292 17.03 -2.56 -15.91
N GLU A 293 16.25 -1.78 -16.67
CA GLU A 293 14.94 -1.29 -16.22
C GLU A 293 13.92 -2.43 -16.22
N TYR A 294 13.15 -2.56 -15.13
CA TYR A 294 12.18 -3.63 -14.97
C TYR A 294 10.89 -3.17 -14.29
N LEU A 295 9.82 -3.91 -14.55
CA LEU A 295 8.57 -3.82 -13.80
C LEU A 295 8.49 -4.91 -12.74
N THR A 296 7.65 -4.73 -11.73
CA THR A 296 7.34 -5.79 -10.74
C THR A 296 5.86 -6.17 -10.80
N LEU A 297 5.53 -7.40 -10.43
CA LEU A 297 4.15 -7.85 -10.25
C LEU A 297 3.81 -8.02 -8.76
N SER A 298 2.85 -7.26 -8.26
CA SER A 298 2.18 -7.50 -6.98
C SER A 298 0.88 -8.27 -7.22
N HIS A 299 0.77 -9.47 -6.64
CA HIS A 299 -0.36 -10.37 -6.89
C HIS A 299 -0.64 -11.33 -5.72
N CYS A 300 -1.84 -11.90 -5.69
CA CYS A 300 -2.17 -13.01 -4.78
C CYS A 300 -1.75 -14.35 -5.39
N TRP A 301 -0.99 -15.15 -4.63
CA TRP A 301 -0.65 -16.51 -5.06
C TRP A 301 -1.88 -17.42 -5.04
N GLY A 302 -2.71 -17.32 -3.99
CA GLY A 302 -3.96 -18.07 -3.85
C GLY A 302 -3.80 -19.59 -3.66
N GLY A 303 -2.64 -20.03 -3.18
CA GLY A 303 -2.34 -21.44 -2.89
C GLY A 303 -1.00 -21.91 -3.48
N ALA A 304 -0.67 -23.19 -3.28
CA ALA A 304 0.62 -23.79 -3.67
C ALA A 304 0.73 -24.17 -5.17
N ASN A 305 -0.36 -24.25 -5.92
CA ASN A 305 -0.32 -24.78 -7.29
C ASN A 305 -0.06 -23.67 -8.32
N ILE A 306 1.08 -23.00 -8.21
CA ILE A 306 1.59 -22.05 -9.21
C ILE A 306 2.99 -22.46 -9.66
N LEU A 307 3.38 -22.08 -10.88
CA LEU A 307 4.75 -22.30 -11.35
C LEU A 307 5.72 -21.52 -10.45
N ARG A 308 6.73 -22.22 -9.93
CA ARG A 308 7.76 -21.66 -9.05
C ARG A 308 9.15 -21.97 -9.58
N LEU A 309 10.08 -21.04 -9.41
CA LEU A 309 11.49 -21.28 -9.63
C LEU A 309 12.02 -22.18 -8.50
N LEU A 310 12.57 -23.32 -8.88
CA LEU A 310 13.18 -24.31 -8.01
C LEU A 310 14.57 -24.64 -8.52
N VAL A 311 15.44 -25.14 -7.65
CA VAL A 311 16.81 -25.56 -8.02
C VAL A 311 16.78 -26.54 -9.20
N GLU A 312 15.81 -27.45 -9.23
CA GLU A 312 15.70 -28.51 -10.23
C GLU A 312 15.19 -28.02 -11.59
N ASN A 313 14.51 -26.87 -11.64
CA ASN A 313 13.85 -26.39 -12.86
C ASN A 313 14.46 -25.11 -13.45
N ILE A 314 15.47 -24.51 -12.80
CA ILE A 314 16.12 -23.27 -13.26
C ILE A 314 16.64 -23.37 -14.70
N SER A 315 17.30 -24.47 -15.08
CA SER A 315 17.81 -24.67 -16.45
C SER A 315 16.69 -24.69 -17.49
N ARG A 316 15.51 -25.21 -17.12
CA ARG A 316 14.33 -25.20 -17.99
C ARG A 316 13.73 -23.80 -18.12
N LEU A 317 13.57 -23.10 -17.00
CA LEU A 317 12.96 -21.77 -16.98
C LEU A 317 13.85 -20.69 -17.62
N THR A 318 15.16 -20.91 -17.65
CA THR A 318 16.13 -20.03 -18.35
C THR A 318 16.17 -20.27 -19.86
N ALA A 319 15.82 -21.46 -20.33
CA ALA A 319 15.74 -21.77 -21.76
C ALA A 319 14.50 -21.16 -22.43
N GLY A 320 13.38 -21.09 -21.70
CA GLY A 320 12.11 -20.57 -22.21
C GLY A 320 10.93 -21.18 -21.46
N ILE A 321 9.88 -20.39 -21.28
CA ILE A 321 8.65 -20.77 -20.60
C ILE A 321 7.50 -20.54 -21.57
N PRO A 322 6.82 -21.60 -22.07
CA PRO A 322 5.66 -21.40 -22.93
C PRO A 322 4.60 -20.57 -22.20
N LEU A 323 4.21 -19.42 -22.76
CA LEU A 323 3.31 -18.45 -22.13
C LEU A 323 2.00 -19.11 -21.67
N SER A 324 1.46 -20.05 -22.45
CA SER A 324 0.23 -20.78 -22.13
C SER A 324 0.30 -21.65 -20.88
N THR A 325 1.51 -21.98 -20.40
CA THR A 325 1.72 -22.80 -19.19
C THR A 325 1.75 -21.96 -17.92
N LEU A 326 1.85 -20.65 -18.04
CA LEU A 326 1.87 -19.74 -16.91
C LEU A 326 0.45 -19.51 -16.37
N PRO A 327 0.28 -19.26 -15.06
CA PRO A 327 -0.99 -18.78 -14.52
C PRO A 327 -1.48 -17.52 -15.25
N LYS A 328 -2.81 -17.34 -15.35
CA LYS A 328 -3.41 -16.24 -16.14
C LYS A 328 -2.92 -14.85 -15.71
N THR A 329 -2.73 -14.60 -14.41
CA THR A 329 -2.19 -13.33 -13.90
C THR A 329 -0.76 -13.09 -14.40
N PHE A 330 0.06 -14.14 -14.56
CA PHE A 330 1.43 -14.00 -15.04
C PHE A 330 1.43 -13.74 -16.54
N GLN A 331 0.57 -14.42 -17.29
CA GLN A 331 0.36 -14.14 -18.72
C GLN A 331 -0.04 -12.68 -18.94
N ASP A 332 -1.03 -12.20 -18.18
CA ASP A 332 -1.51 -10.82 -18.30
C ASP A 332 -0.42 -9.81 -17.90
N ALA A 333 0.34 -10.07 -16.83
CA ALA A 333 1.46 -9.22 -16.42
C ALA A 333 2.56 -9.12 -17.50
N ILE A 334 2.86 -10.24 -18.17
CA ILE A 334 3.80 -10.29 -19.30
C ILE A 334 3.29 -9.44 -20.46
N ILE A 335 2.01 -9.58 -20.82
CA ILE A 335 1.37 -8.77 -21.87
C ILE A 335 1.42 -7.29 -21.49
N ILE A 336 1.02 -6.92 -20.26
CA ILE A 336 1.07 -5.53 -19.78
C ILE A 336 2.50 -4.98 -19.90
N THR A 337 3.50 -5.74 -19.48
CA THR A 337 4.92 -5.33 -19.52
C THR A 337 5.36 -4.99 -20.94
N ARG A 338 5.10 -5.88 -21.91
CA ARG A 338 5.37 -5.64 -23.34
C ARG A 338 4.65 -4.41 -23.86
N ARG A 339 3.36 -4.27 -23.53
CA ARG A 339 2.49 -3.18 -24.00
C ARG A 339 2.81 -1.83 -23.37
N LEU A 340 3.52 -1.81 -22.25
CA LEU A 340 4.12 -0.62 -21.65
C LEU A 340 5.50 -0.28 -22.24
N GLY A 341 6.08 -1.15 -23.07
CA GLY A 341 7.38 -0.94 -23.73
C GLY A 341 8.59 -1.41 -22.92
N TYR A 342 8.40 -2.29 -21.93
CA TYR A 342 9.48 -2.83 -21.10
C TYR A 342 9.73 -4.31 -21.43
N GLN A 343 10.97 -4.75 -21.26
CA GLN A 343 11.39 -6.13 -21.54
C GLN A 343 11.53 -6.98 -20.29
N TYR A 344 11.76 -6.38 -19.12
CA TYR A 344 12.01 -7.13 -17.89
C TYR A 344 10.89 -7.00 -16.88
N LEU A 345 10.50 -8.13 -16.32
CA LEU A 345 9.50 -8.26 -15.26
C LEU A 345 10.08 -9.06 -14.10
N TRP A 346 9.78 -8.65 -12.87
CA TRP A 346 10.09 -9.41 -11.68
C TRP A 346 8.82 -9.96 -11.05
N ILE A 347 8.81 -11.28 -10.80
CA ILE A 347 7.74 -12.00 -10.10
C ILE A 347 8.40 -12.86 -9.03
N ASP A 348 8.08 -12.63 -7.76
CA ASP A 348 8.66 -13.31 -6.60
C ASP A 348 8.79 -14.84 -6.75
N SER A 349 7.72 -15.50 -7.18
CA SER A 349 7.64 -16.95 -7.38
C SER A 349 8.56 -17.48 -8.48
N LEU A 350 8.97 -16.64 -9.44
CA LEU A 350 9.82 -17.01 -10.58
C LEU A 350 11.23 -16.39 -10.53
N CYS A 351 11.45 -15.40 -9.68
CA CYS A 351 12.75 -14.73 -9.51
C CYS A 351 13.46 -15.09 -8.20
N ILE A 352 12.80 -15.80 -7.29
CA ILE A 352 13.38 -16.35 -6.05
C ILE A 352 13.30 -17.88 -6.11
N ILE A 353 14.39 -18.56 -5.77
CA ILE A 353 14.46 -20.02 -5.72
C ILE A 353 13.73 -20.51 -4.46
N GLN A 354 12.49 -20.96 -4.63
CA GLN A 354 11.53 -21.16 -3.54
C GLN A 354 11.89 -22.31 -2.58
N ASN A 355 12.68 -23.29 -3.04
CA ASN A 355 13.17 -24.41 -2.23
C ASN A 355 14.61 -24.23 -1.75
N SER A 356 15.21 -23.05 -1.90
CA SER A 356 16.53 -22.73 -1.38
C SER A 356 16.43 -21.74 -0.21
N PRO A 357 16.63 -22.19 1.04
CA PRO A 357 16.63 -21.31 2.20
C PRO A 357 17.65 -20.17 2.11
N PHE A 358 18.78 -20.40 1.45
CA PHE A 358 19.83 -19.39 1.28
C PHE A 358 19.39 -18.30 0.30
N ASP A 359 18.88 -18.69 -0.87
CA ASP A 359 18.42 -17.76 -1.89
C ASP A 359 17.18 -16.97 -1.43
N TRP A 360 16.25 -17.66 -0.76
CA TRP A 360 15.08 -17.00 -0.16
C TRP A 360 15.49 -15.92 0.86
N ARG A 361 16.50 -16.19 1.71
CA ARG A 361 17.02 -15.19 2.65
C ARG A 361 17.61 -13.98 1.93
N SER A 362 18.46 -14.21 0.93
CA SER A 362 19.14 -13.11 0.23
C SER A 362 18.15 -12.23 -0.51
N GLU A 363 17.14 -12.82 -1.17
CA GLU A 363 16.16 -12.06 -1.95
C GLU A 363 15.07 -11.43 -1.06
N SER A 364 14.55 -12.13 -0.05
CA SER A 364 13.46 -11.60 0.80
C SER A 364 13.87 -10.35 1.58
N ILE A 365 15.12 -10.27 2.04
CA ILE A 365 15.65 -9.12 2.78
C ILE A 365 15.72 -7.84 1.93
N ILE A 366 15.91 -7.99 0.61
CA ILE A 366 16.00 -6.89 -0.36
C ILE A 366 14.72 -6.71 -1.18
N MET A 367 13.64 -7.46 -0.91
CA MET A 367 12.38 -7.33 -1.66
C MET A 367 11.88 -5.88 -1.68
N GLY A 368 11.94 -5.18 -0.55
CA GLY A 368 11.57 -3.77 -0.50
C GLY A 368 12.37 -2.89 -1.48
N GLU A 369 13.66 -3.18 -1.66
CA GLU A 369 14.54 -2.49 -2.62
C GLU A 369 14.19 -2.85 -4.06
N ILE A 370 13.85 -4.12 -4.33
CA ILE A 370 13.41 -4.57 -5.66
C ILE A 370 12.17 -3.80 -6.12
N TYR A 371 11.17 -3.61 -5.24
CA TYR A 371 9.98 -2.80 -5.57
C TYR A 371 10.31 -1.30 -5.65
N ALA A 372 11.15 -0.80 -4.74
CA ALA A 372 11.57 0.62 -4.75
C ALA A 372 12.32 1.03 -6.02
N ASN A 373 13.13 0.13 -6.57
CA ASN A 373 13.93 0.37 -7.77
C ASN A 373 13.21 0.00 -9.08
N SER A 374 12.02 -0.61 -9.00
CA SER A 374 11.23 -0.92 -10.20
C SER A 374 10.73 0.36 -10.89
N THR A 375 10.64 0.34 -12.21
CA THR A 375 10.11 1.49 -12.97
C THR A 375 8.63 1.71 -12.65
N CYS A 376 7.86 0.62 -12.54
CA CYS A 376 6.47 0.61 -12.09
C CYS A 376 6.10 -0.79 -11.57
N THR A 377 5.23 -0.84 -10.56
CA THR A 377 4.61 -2.09 -10.09
C THR A 377 3.24 -2.27 -10.74
N ILE A 378 3.04 -3.40 -11.40
CA ILE A 378 1.73 -3.87 -11.85
C ILE A 378 1.06 -4.57 -10.66
N ALA A 379 -0.14 -4.13 -10.29
CA ALA A 379 -0.89 -4.68 -9.16
C ALA A 379 -2.19 -5.35 -9.63
N ALA A 380 -2.28 -6.67 -9.48
CA ALA A 380 -3.48 -7.45 -9.77
C ALA A 380 -4.48 -7.34 -8.59
N LEU A 381 -5.14 -6.18 -8.49
CA LEU A 381 -5.74 -5.67 -7.27
C LEU A 381 -6.91 -6.53 -6.74
N THR A 382 -7.78 -6.98 -7.63
CA THR A 382 -8.99 -7.76 -7.29
C THR A 382 -8.82 -9.25 -7.49
N ALA A 383 -7.69 -9.70 -8.03
CA ALA A 383 -7.40 -11.11 -8.25
C ALA A 383 -7.14 -11.81 -6.90
N ARG A 384 -7.92 -12.84 -6.58
CA ARG A 384 -7.78 -13.61 -5.33
C ARG A 384 -6.66 -14.66 -5.40
N ASN A 385 -6.25 -15.03 -6.62
CA ASN A 385 -5.21 -16.01 -6.90
C ASN A 385 -4.57 -15.74 -8.27
N SER A 386 -3.50 -16.47 -8.61
CA SER A 386 -2.74 -16.24 -9.86
C SER A 386 -3.44 -16.71 -11.14
N HIS A 387 -4.62 -17.32 -11.06
CA HIS A 387 -5.37 -17.84 -12.20
C HIS A 387 -6.56 -16.94 -12.62
N GLU A 388 -6.89 -15.89 -11.85
CA GLU A 388 -8.00 -14.98 -12.19
C GLU A 388 -7.62 -13.95 -13.27
N GLY A 389 -6.34 -13.61 -13.41
CA GLY A 389 -5.88 -12.62 -14.38
C GLY A 389 -5.92 -11.17 -13.88
N CYS A 390 -5.48 -10.26 -14.74
CA CYS A 390 -5.53 -8.81 -14.51
C CYS A 390 -6.65 -8.13 -15.31
N PHE A 391 -7.08 -8.72 -16.42
CA PHE A 391 -7.94 -7.98 -17.37
C PHE A 391 -9.45 -8.06 -17.10
N PHE A 392 -9.91 -9.09 -16.36
CA PHE A 392 -11.32 -9.28 -15.96
C PHE A 392 -12.34 -9.18 -17.12
N ASP A 393 -11.96 -9.67 -18.31
CA ASP A 393 -12.64 -9.45 -19.59
C ASP A 393 -14.11 -9.90 -19.65
N HIS A 394 -14.48 -10.90 -18.85
CA HIS A 394 -15.83 -11.48 -18.86
C HIS A 394 -16.81 -10.83 -17.86
N ALA A 395 -16.33 -9.92 -17.01
CA ALA A 395 -17.11 -9.39 -15.88
C ALA A 395 -17.37 -7.88 -15.94
N ARG A 396 -16.68 -7.13 -16.81
CA ARG A 396 -16.72 -5.66 -16.78
C ARG A 396 -17.78 -5.10 -17.73
N ASN A 397 -18.77 -4.42 -17.15
CA ASN A 397 -19.59 -3.44 -17.84
C ASN A 397 -19.15 -2.03 -17.40
N PRO A 398 -18.44 -1.25 -18.23
CA PRO A 398 -17.93 0.07 -17.86
C PRO A 398 -19.05 1.06 -17.47
N LEU A 399 -20.27 0.87 -17.98
CA LEU A 399 -21.43 1.72 -17.66
C LEU A 399 -21.87 1.59 -16.19
N PHE A 400 -21.43 0.57 -15.45
CA PHE A 400 -21.74 0.44 -14.03
C PHE A 400 -21.13 1.56 -13.20
N PHE A 401 -19.97 2.06 -13.61
CA PHE A 401 -19.11 2.93 -12.81
C PHE A 401 -19.15 4.38 -13.28
N ARG A 402 -20.01 4.70 -14.24
CA ARG A 402 -20.12 6.03 -14.86
C ARG A 402 -21.43 6.70 -14.48
N PRO A 403 -21.44 8.03 -14.33
CA PRO A 403 -22.70 8.75 -14.23
C PRO A 403 -23.55 8.54 -15.49
N CYS A 404 -24.86 8.42 -15.34
CA CYS A 404 -25.82 8.30 -16.44
C CYS A 404 -26.65 9.58 -16.56
N ARG A 405 -26.55 10.29 -17.69
CA ARG A 405 -27.45 11.42 -17.99
C ARG A 405 -28.86 10.88 -18.18
N ILE A 406 -29.82 11.38 -17.40
CA ILE A 406 -31.23 10.96 -17.49
C ILE A 406 -32.14 12.10 -17.95
N LEU A 407 -31.77 13.36 -17.67
CA LEU A 407 -32.42 14.57 -18.14
C LEU A 407 -31.35 15.64 -18.36
N ASP A 408 -31.70 16.73 -19.04
CA ASP A 408 -30.75 17.83 -19.32
C ASP A 408 -30.11 18.46 -18.09
N ARG A 409 -30.74 18.31 -16.92
CA ARG A 409 -30.24 18.84 -15.65
C ARG A 409 -29.84 17.77 -14.64
N TRP A 410 -29.99 16.47 -14.95
CA TRP A 410 -29.80 15.40 -13.97
C TRP A 410 -28.90 14.27 -14.50
N TYR A 411 -27.93 13.91 -13.67
CA TYR A 411 -27.20 12.65 -13.76
C TYR A 411 -27.57 11.74 -12.59
N VAL A 412 -27.61 10.45 -12.85
CA VAL A 412 -27.54 9.42 -11.81
C VAL A 412 -26.07 9.09 -11.60
N GLU A 413 -25.58 9.11 -10.36
CA GLU A 413 -24.18 8.78 -10.06
C GLU A 413 -23.84 7.32 -10.44
N GLY A 414 -22.57 7.08 -10.77
CA GLY A 414 -22.06 5.73 -10.99
C GLY A 414 -21.90 4.93 -9.70
N ASN A 415 -21.77 3.60 -9.81
CA ASN A 415 -21.41 2.75 -8.68
C ASN A 415 -19.94 2.98 -8.23
N SER A 416 -19.61 2.55 -7.01
CA SER A 416 -18.24 2.62 -6.48
C SER A 416 -17.24 1.96 -7.43
N ASN A 417 -16.17 2.69 -7.74
CA ASN A 417 -15.08 2.25 -8.61
C ASN A 417 -13.78 2.06 -7.82
N VAL A 418 -12.76 1.56 -8.51
CA VAL A 418 -11.44 1.27 -7.93
C VAL A 418 -10.84 2.45 -7.14
N GLY A 419 -11.12 3.69 -7.53
CA GLY A 419 -10.64 4.87 -6.81
C GLY A 419 -11.29 5.03 -5.43
N ILE A 420 -12.58 4.75 -5.31
CA ILE A 420 -13.31 4.77 -4.03
C ILE A 420 -12.83 3.62 -3.14
N ASP A 421 -12.62 2.43 -3.70
CA ASP A 421 -12.14 1.28 -2.94
C ASP A 421 -10.73 1.52 -2.37
N LEU A 422 -9.84 2.10 -3.18
CA LEU A 422 -8.50 2.50 -2.76
C LEU A 422 -8.50 3.64 -1.74
N ARG A 423 -9.45 4.58 -1.84
CA ARG A 423 -9.60 5.73 -0.93
C ARG A 423 -10.13 5.34 0.44
N THR A 424 -11.21 4.57 0.46
CA THR A 424 -11.98 4.34 1.69
C THR A 424 -11.37 3.27 2.57
N GLY A 425 -10.72 2.24 1.99
CA GLY A 425 -10.05 1.17 2.75
C GLY A 425 -10.96 0.39 3.71
N LEU A 426 -12.28 0.60 3.63
CA LEU A 426 -13.26 0.05 4.58
C LEU A 426 -13.28 -1.48 4.51
N SER A 427 -13.18 -2.03 3.29
CA SER A 427 -12.97 -3.46 3.04
C SER A 427 -11.68 -3.65 2.22
N PRO A 428 -10.68 -4.41 2.71
CA PRO A 428 -9.45 -4.62 1.97
C PRO A 428 -9.74 -5.45 0.71
N LEU A 429 -9.38 -4.89 -0.45
CA LEU A 429 -9.38 -5.63 -1.72
C LEU A 429 -8.45 -6.85 -1.61
N PRO A 430 -8.71 -7.94 -2.34
CA PRO A 430 -7.97 -9.20 -2.20
C PRO A 430 -6.46 -9.05 -2.09
N LEU A 431 -5.83 -8.24 -2.96
CA LEU A 431 -4.39 -8.00 -2.91
C LEU A 431 -3.92 -7.35 -1.60
N HIS A 432 -4.64 -6.33 -1.13
CA HIS A 432 -4.30 -5.59 0.10
C HIS A 432 -4.61 -6.35 1.39
N THR A 433 -5.20 -7.55 1.31
CA THR A 433 -5.31 -8.44 2.47
C THR A 433 -3.97 -9.10 2.83
N ARG A 434 -2.95 -9.07 1.96
CA ARG A 434 -1.67 -9.73 2.21
C ARG A 434 -0.65 -8.80 2.85
N ALA A 435 0.03 -9.28 3.89
CA ALA A 435 0.98 -8.46 4.65
C ALA A 435 2.21 -8.04 3.81
N TRP A 436 2.75 -8.94 3.00
CA TRP A 436 3.86 -8.66 2.07
C TRP A 436 3.56 -7.50 1.10
N VAL A 437 2.30 -7.36 0.69
CA VAL A 437 1.86 -6.32 -0.26
C VAL A 437 2.02 -4.92 0.30
N VAL A 438 2.04 -4.74 1.63
CA VAL A 438 2.22 -3.41 2.23
C VAL A 438 3.56 -2.80 1.83
N GLN A 439 4.66 -3.55 1.92
CA GLN A 439 5.96 -3.03 1.47
C GLN A 439 6.04 -2.91 -0.06
N GLU A 440 5.42 -3.83 -0.81
CA GLU A 440 5.34 -3.77 -2.28
C GLU A 440 4.67 -2.48 -2.75
N ARG A 441 3.57 -2.08 -2.10
CA ARG A 441 2.82 -0.86 -2.42
C ARG A 441 3.57 0.39 -1.96
N ILE A 442 3.97 0.47 -0.69
CA ILE A 442 4.51 1.71 -0.10
C ILE A 442 5.84 2.10 -0.72
N LEU A 443 6.73 1.12 -0.94
CA LEU A 443 8.10 1.39 -1.39
C LEU A 443 8.18 1.64 -2.89
N ALA A 444 7.25 1.10 -3.70
CA ALA A 444 7.20 1.36 -5.13
C ALA A 444 6.81 2.83 -5.41
N PRO A 445 7.62 3.62 -6.12
CA PRO A 445 7.29 5.01 -6.45
C PRO A 445 6.04 5.14 -7.33
N ARG A 446 5.72 4.09 -8.10
CA ARG A 446 4.62 4.05 -9.09
C ARG A 446 3.94 2.69 -9.03
N THR A 447 2.61 2.68 -8.94
CA THR A 447 1.80 1.47 -9.00
C THR A 447 0.66 1.67 -9.97
N LEU A 448 0.54 0.75 -10.92
CA LEU A 448 -0.56 0.64 -11.87
C LEU A 448 -1.45 -0.53 -11.44
N TYR A 449 -2.65 -0.19 -10.97
CA TYR A 449 -3.64 -1.16 -10.53
C TYR A 449 -4.53 -1.62 -11.68
N TYR A 450 -4.65 -2.93 -11.81
CA TYR A 450 -5.66 -3.62 -12.60
C TYR A 450 -6.70 -4.21 -11.64
N GLY A 451 -7.90 -3.62 -11.60
CA GLY A 451 -9.01 -4.09 -10.79
C GLY A 451 -10.24 -4.44 -11.64
N SER A 452 -11.15 -5.24 -11.08
CA SER A 452 -12.38 -5.66 -11.75
C SER A 452 -13.31 -4.49 -12.13
N THR A 453 -13.15 -3.34 -11.48
CA THR A 453 -13.94 -2.12 -11.72
C THR A 453 -13.22 -1.09 -12.59
N GLY A 454 -11.94 -1.31 -12.94
CA GLY A 454 -11.19 -0.39 -13.80
C GLY A 454 -9.70 -0.29 -13.50
N LEU A 455 -9.03 0.59 -14.24
CA LEU A 455 -7.63 0.97 -13.98
C LEU A 455 -7.52 2.07 -12.92
N ALA A 456 -6.47 1.99 -12.09
CA ALA A 456 -6.04 3.09 -11.24
C ALA A 456 -4.52 3.28 -11.26
N TRP A 457 -4.10 4.52 -11.06
CA TRP A 457 -2.72 4.93 -10.92
C TRP A 457 -2.49 5.49 -9.52
N GLU A 458 -1.37 5.11 -8.91
CA GLU A 458 -0.91 5.67 -7.64
C GLU A 458 0.60 5.91 -7.69
N CYS A 459 1.01 7.16 -7.52
CA CYS A 459 2.41 7.52 -7.32
C CYS A 459 2.57 8.43 -6.08
N VAL A 460 3.75 9.00 -5.90
CA VAL A 460 4.06 9.87 -4.75
C VAL A 460 3.30 11.21 -4.82
N GLU A 461 3.04 11.74 -6.01
CA GLU A 461 2.44 13.07 -6.18
C GLU A 461 0.97 13.06 -6.55
N CYS A 462 0.53 12.02 -7.25
CA CYS A 462 -0.75 11.99 -7.93
C CYS A 462 -1.37 10.60 -7.88
N SER A 463 -2.70 10.58 -7.84
CA SER A 463 -3.49 9.38 -8.08
C SER A 463 -4.50 9.65 -9.18
N ALA A 464 -4.77 8.65 -10.01
CA ALA A 464 -5.75 8.76 -11.09
C ALA A 464 -6.55 7.47 -11.24
N THR A 465 -7.69 7.55 -11.90
CA THR A 465 -8.47 6.38 -12.31
C THR A 465 -8.89 6.54 -13.75
N GLU A 466 -9.34 5.47 -14.38
CA GLU A 466 -9.94 5.57 -15.71
C GLU A 466 -11.09 6.61 -15.75
N ALA A 467 -11.87 6.73 -14.67
CA ALA A 467 -12.99 7.67 -14.57
C ALA A 467 -12.54 9.13 -14.43
N LEU A 468 -11.40 9.36 -13.76
CA LEU A 468 -10.76 10.67 -13.61
C LEU A 468 -9.30 10.58 -14.10
N PRO A 469 -9.08 10.54 -15.42
CA PRO A 469 -7.78 10.24 -16.00
C PRO A 469 -6.76 11.35 -15.74
N GLY A 470 -7.22 12.61 -15.64
CA GLY A 470 -6.40 13.76 -15.24
C GLY A 470 -5.83 13.67 -13.83
N GLY A 471 -6.36 12.76 -13.02
CA GLY A 471 -5.95 12.54 -11.65
C GLY A 471 -6.28 13.68 -10.72
N GLU A 472 -5.93 13.46 -9.46
CA GLU A 472 -6.04 14.40 -8.37
C GLU A 472 -4.77 14.36 -7.53
N VAL A 473 -4.49 15.46 -6.83
CA VAL A 473 -3.39 15.49 -5.85
C VAL A 473 -3.64 14.34 -4.87
N SER A 474 -2.61 13.54 -4.67
CA SER A 474 -2.60 12.29 -3.90
C SER A 474 -3.18 12.43 -2.48
N ARG A 475 -4.51 12.51 -2.34
CA ARG A 475 -5.22 12.64 -1.07
C ARG A 475 -5.35 11.32 -0.30
N PHE A 476 -5.07 10.20 -0.96
CA PHE A 476 -5.32 8.84 -0.42
C PHE A 476 -4.17 7.85 -0.61
N SER A 477 -3.06 8.26 -1.22
CA SER A 477 -1.87 7.41 -1.27
C SER A 477 -1.08 7.58 0.02
N PRO A 478 -0.74 6.50 0.75
CA PRO A 478 0.16 6.58 1.89
C PRO A 478 1.57 7.02 1.45
N LYS A 479 1.89 6.94 0.15
CA LYS A 479 3.21 7.26 -0.41
C LYS A 479 3.58 8.73 -0.23
N ALA A 480 2.64 9.66 -0.39
CA ALA A 480 2.94 11.08 -0.28
C ALA A 480 3.46 11.45 1.11
N SER A 481 2.81 10.93 2.16
CA SER A 481 3.26 11.10 3.54
C SER A 481 4.58 10.36 3.79
N PHE A 482 4.68 9.11 3.33
CA PHE A 482 5.87 8.27 3.53
C PHE A 482 7.15 8.83 2.90
N PHE A 483 7.10 9.28 1.64
CA PHE A 483 8.26 9.88 0.97
C PHE A 483 8.53 11.32 1.41
N GLY A 484 7.54 12.01 1.97
CA GLY A 484 7.67 13.35 2.57
C GLY A 484 8.12 13.36 4.04
N ILE A 485 8.36 12.19 4.65
CA ILE A 485 8.54 12.03 6.10
C ILE A 485 9.68 12.89 6.69
N GLN A 486 10.72 13.21 5.92
CA GLN A 486 11.82 14.06 6.41
C GLN A 486 11.42 15.51 6.65
N GLN A 487 10.42 16.00 5.92
CA GLN A 487 9.93 17.38 6.01
C GLN A 487 8.85 17.55 7.10
N GLN A 488 8.46 16.45 7.73
CA GLN A 488 7.40 16.39 8.73
C GLN A 488 7.96 16.57 10.15
N SER A 489 7.09 17.02 11.06
CA SER A 489 7.35 16.98 12.50
C SER A 489 7.43 15.53 13.00
N ASP A 490 8.13 15.28 14.10
CA ASP A 490 8.25 13.91 14.64
C ASP A 490 6.89 13.27 14.96
N LYS A 491 5.88 14.07 15.32
CA LYS A 491 4.49 13.64 15.52
C LYS A 491 3.89 13.11 14.22
N GLU A 492 4.01 13.86 13.13
CA GLU A 492 3.52 13.46 11.80
C GLU A 492 4.24 12.22 11.28
N LYS A 493 5.57 12.12 11.49
CA LYS A 493 6.35 10.92 11.13
C LYS A 493 5.82 9.67 11.84
N TYR A 494 5.55 9.81 13.14
CA TYR A 494 5.04 8.71 13.95
C TYR A 494 3.60 8.32 13.57
N ASN A 495 2.74 9.30 13.26
CA ASN A 495 1.40 9.04 12.75
C ASN A 495 1.45 8.28 11.42
N ALA A 496 2.33 8.71 10.49
CA ALA A 496 2.52 8.02 9.21
C ALA A 496 2.98 6.57 9.40
N TRP A 497 3.90 6.30 10.33
CA TRP A 497 4.29 4.94 10.70
C TRP A 497 3.11 4.15 11.27
N THR A 498 2.36 4.74 12.20
CA THR A 498 1.24 4.09 12.88
C THR A 498 0.14 3.70 11.88
N ASP A 499 -0.17 4.55 10.90
CA ASP A 499 -1.13 4.24 9.83
C ASP A 499 -0.68 3.03 8.99
N ILE A 500 0.61 2.95 8.69
CA ILE A 500 1.22 1.82 7.98
C ILE A 500 1.15 0.54 8.84
N GLN A 501 1.51 0.64 10.11
CA GLN A 501 1.49 -0.48 11.06
C GLN A 501 0.06 -1.02 11.26
N ILE A 502 -0.94 -0.15 11.44
CA ILE A 502 -2.35 -0.54 11.55
C ILE A 502 -2.79 -1.27 10.28
N SER A 503 -2.46 -0.72 9.11
CA SER A 503 -2.80 -1.34 7.82
C SER A 503 -2.13 -2.71 7.67
N TYR A 504 -0.86 -2.81 8.06
CA TYR A 504 -0.06 -4.03 7.99
C TYR A 504 -0.54 -5.13 8.93
N THR A 505 -0.83 -4.79 10.18
CA THR A 505 -1.23 -5.78 11.20
C THR A 505 -2.63 -6.33 10.98
N ARG A 506 -3.48 -5.60 10.24
CA ARG A 506 -4.78 -6.11 9.72
C ARG A 506 -4.60 -7.17 8.62
N CYS A 507 -3.45 -7.24 7.95
CA CYS A 507 -3.22 -8.16 6.85
C CYS A 507 -2.94 -9.59 7.31
N LEU A 508 -3.18 -10.53 6.40
CA LEU A 508 -2.94 -11.96 6.54
C LEU A 508 -1.50 -12.32 6.12
N LEU A 509 -0.93 -13.28 6.86
CA LEU A 509 0.35 -13.93 6.57
C LEU A 509 0.10 -15.44 6.40
N THR A 510 0.64 -16.03 5.33
CA THR A 510 0.65 -17.49 5.17
C THR A 510 1.56 -18.15 6.20
N ARG A 511 2.68 -17.48 6.51
CA ARG A 511 3.63 -17.88 7.54
C ARG A 511 3.83 -16.73 8.50
N PHE A 512 3.44 -16.92 9.76
CA PHE A 512 3.54 -15.85 10.74
C PHE A 512 5.00 -15.47 11.06
N ASP A 513 5.95 -16.40 10.90
CA ASP A 513 7.37 -16.09 11.11
C ASP A 513 7.93 -15.12 10.06
N ASP A 514 7.19 -14.77 9.00
CA ASP A 514 7.55 -13.71 8.05
C ASP A 514 7.20 -12.30 8.57
N ARG A 515 6.54 -12.16 9.72
CA ARG A 515 5.88 -10.91 10.15
C ARG A 515 6.77 -9.67 10.26
N LEU A 516 8.05 -9.79 10.56
CA LEU A 516 8.95 -8.62 10.54
C LEU A 516 9.68 -8.48 9.20
N VAL A 517 9.99 -9.59 8.54
CA VAL A 517 10.64 -9.57 7.21
C VAL A 517 9.73 -8.95 6.16
N ALA A 518 8.42 -9.19 6.23
CA ALA A 518 7.43 -8.69 5.29
C ALA A 518 7.18 -7.17 5.36
N ILE A 519 7.69 -6.48 6.39
CA ILE A 519 7.66 -5.00 6.52
C ILE A 519 9.07 -4.39 6.63
N LEU A 520 10.12 -5.21 6.59
CA LEU A 520 11.49 -4.80 6.87
C LEU A 520 11.98 -3.68 5.94
N GLY A 521 11.59 -3.71 4.66
CA GLY A 521 11.96 -2.65 3.72
C GLY A 521 11.42 -1.27 4.12
N VAL A 522 10.19 -1.23 4.65
CA VAL A 522 9.55 0.00 5.15
C VAL A 522 10.26 0.48 6.42
N ILE A 523 10.54 -0.43 7.34
CA ILE A 523 11.28 -0.13 8.58
C ILE A 523 12.64 0.49 8.26
N LYS A 524 13.46 -0.19 7.45
CA LYS A 524 14.80 0.30 7.04
C LYS A 524 14.73 1.67 6.39
N ARG A 525 13.69 1.92 5.57
CA ARG A 525 13.49 3.21 4.93
C ARG A 525 13.19 4.31 5.94
N ILE A 526 12.36 4.05 6.95
CA ILE A 526 12.10 5.00 8.03
C ILE A 526 13.38 5.23 8.84
N GLU A 527 14.14 4.19 9.21
CA GLU A 527 15.44 4.34 9.89
C GLU A 527 16.38 5.27 9.13
N MET A 528 16.51 5.08 7.81
CA MET A 528 17.33 5.93 6.96
C MET A 528 16.85 7.38 6.92
N LEU A 529 15.53 7.61 6.95
CA LEU A 529 14.95 8.94 6.78
C LEU A 529 14.87 9.72 8.10
N THR A 530 14.66 9.05 9.23
CA THR A 530 14.44 9.68 10.54
C THR A 530 15.64 9.55 11.49
N GLY A 531 16.53 8.60 11.24
CA GLY A 531 17.60 8.22 12.17
C GLY A 531 17.13 7.43 13.38
N TRP A 532 15.85 7.04 13.44
CA TRP A 532 15.32 6.19 14.50
C TRP A 532 15.88 4.77 14.39
N THR A 533 15.86 4.06 15.52
CA THR A 533 16.38 2.70 15.63
C THR A 533 15.22 1.74 15.82
N ASN A 534 15.05 0.79 14.90
CA ASN A 534 14.06 -0.27 15.10
C ASN A 534 14.53 -1.26 16.15
N VAL A 535 13.62 -1.68 17.02
CA VAL A 535 13.79 -2.74 18.01
C VAL A 535 12.54 -3.62 18.01
N TRP A 536 12.63 -4.81 17.43
CA TRP A 536 11.50 -5.76 17.36
C TRP A 536 10.21 -5.15 16.79
N GLY A 537 10.30 -4.34 15.73
CA GLY A 537 9.14 -3.68 15.11
C GLY A 537 8.68 -2.38 15.81
N MET A 538 9.38 -1.93 16.84
CA MET A 538 9.12 -0.66 17.54
C MET A 538 10.28 0.33 17.36
N TRP A 539 10.07 1.60 17.66
CA TRP A 539 11.11 2.63 17.62
C TRP A 539 11.68 2.85 19.01
N ARG A 540 13.01 2.66 19.16
CA ARG A 540 13.70 2.87 20.45
C ARG A 540 13.42 4.26 21.02
N GLU A 541 13.42 5.28 20.17
CA GLU A 541 13.21 6.69 20.50
C GLU A 541 11.78 6.97 20.98
N ARG A 542 10.84 6.06 20.73
CA ARG A 542 9.41 6.19 21.04
C ARG A 542 8.87 4.97 21.78
N LEU A 543 9.73 4.17 22.41
CA LEU A 543 9.38 2.85 22.91
C LEU A 543 8.27 2.87 23.97
N LEU A 544 8.24 3.89 24.86
CA LEU A 544 7.14 4.06 25.82
C LEU A 544 5.78 4.22 25.14
N MET A 545 5.75 4.85 23.96
CA MET A 545 4.56 5.00 23.14
C MET A 545 4.21 3.67 22.48
N ASP A 546 5.18 3.08 21.78
CA ASP A 546 4.95 1.88 20.99
C ASP A 546 4.50 0.72 21.87
N MET A 547 4.94 0.64 23.13
CA MET A 547 4.52 -0.40 24.10
C MET A 547 3.05 -0.29 24.56
N LEU A 548 2.38 0.84 24.32
CA LEU A 548 0.97 1.07 24.63
C LEU A 548 0.04 0.62 23.51
N TRP A 549 0.46 -0.37 22.72
CA TRP A 549 -0.37 -0.99 21.70
C TRP A 549 -1.44 -1.89 22.33
N PHE A 550 -2.50 -2.19 21.58
CA PHE A 550 -3.51 -3.21 21.90
C PHE A 550 -4.08 -3.80 20.60
N VAL A 551 -4.84 -4.90 20.69
CA VAL A 551 -5.49 -5.52 19.52
C VAL A 551 -6.95 -5.12 19.45
N GLU A 552 -7.37 -4.54 18.33
CA GLU A 552 -8.79 -4.31 18.03
C GLU A 552 -9.45 -5.66 17.74
N GLU A 553 -10.48 -6.01 18.51
CA GLU A 553 -11.22 -7.28 18.41
C GLU A 553 -10.31 -8.53 18.48
N PRO A 554 -9.77 -8.84 19.68
CA PRO A 554 -8.85 -9.96 19.87
C PRO A 554 -9.54 -11.30 19.57
N THR A 555 -9.30 -11.85 18.38
CA THR A 555 -9.88 -13.14 17.92
C THR A 555 -8.87 -14.28 17.92
N ARG A 556 -7.57 -13.96 17.86
CA ARG A 556 -6.47 -14.94 17.79
C ARG A 556 -5.30 -14.46 18.65
N GLY A 557 -4.72 -15.39 19.41
CA GLY A 557 -3.52 -15.19 20.21
C GLY A 557 -2.24 -15.10 19.39
N ARG A 558 -1.12 -15.03 20.10
CA ARG A 558 0.21 -15.38 19.60
C ARG A 558 0.18 -16.80 19.03
N PRO A 559 0.62 -17.00 17.77
CA PRO A 559 0.64 -18.32 17.18
C PRO A 559 1.52 -19.30 17.95
N GLU A 560 1.02 -20.51 18.18
CA GLU A 560 1.80 -21.61 18.74
C GLU A 560 2.86 -22.03 17.71
N THR A 561 4.12 -21.76 18.02
CA THR A 561 5.25 -22.13 17.16
C THR A 561 6.41 -22.64 18.01
N ASP A 562 7.20 -23.56 17.46
CA ASP A 562 8.40 -24.09 18.13
C ASP A 562 9.55 -23.08 18.21
N VAL A 563 9.37 -21.87 17.69
CA VAL A 563 10.42 -20.86 17.53
C VAL A 563 10.01 -19.56 18.22
N TYR A 564 10.95 -18.90 18.89
CA TYR A 564 10.70 -17.57 19.43
C TYR A 564 10.41 -16.56 18.31
N LEU A 565 9.21 -15.97 18.33
CA LEU A 565 8.76 -15.02 17.31
C LEU A 565 9.20 -13.58 17.62
N ALA A 566 8.86 -13.11 18.82
CA ALA A 566 9.09 -11.75 19.29
C ALA A 566 8.82 -11.67 20.81
N PRO A 567 9.35 -10.66 21.52
CA PRO A 567 9.07 -10.45 22.93
C PRO A 567 7.60 -10.13 23.23
N THR A 568 7.16 -10.30 24.49
CA THR A 568 5.76 -10.05 24.88
C THR A 568 5.39 -8.57 24.81
N TRP A 569 6.37 -7.70 24.93
CA TRP A 569 6.19 -6.26 24.77
C TRP A 569 6.08 -5.80 23.31
N SER A 570 6.40 -6.66 22.32
CA SER A 570 6.30 -6.31 20.90
C SER A 570 5.01 -6.81 20.25
N TRP A 571 4.37 -5.93 19.48
CA TRP A 571 3.23 -6.25 18.63
C TRP A 571 3.56 -7.27 17.53
N ALA A 572 4.85 -7.45 17.21
CA ALA A 572 5.31 -8.35 16.16
C ALA A 572 5.03 -9.83 16.48
N GLY A 573 4.73 -10.15 17.74
CA GLY A 573 4.43 -11.52 18.17
C GLY A 573 2.95 -11.90 18.13
N ILE A 574 2.05 -10.96 17.88
CA ILE A 574 0.59 -11.14 18.06
C ILE A 574 -0.14 -11.05 16.73
N GLU A 575 -1.17 -11.87 16.53
CA GLU A 575 -2.06 -11.79 15.37
C GLU A 575 -3.22 -10.81 15.65
N GLY A 576 -3.68 -10.10 14.61
CA GLY A 576 -4.76 -9.12 14.73
C GLY A 576 -4.31 -7.68 14.45
N ARG A 577 -5.31 -6.81 14.31
CA ARG A 577 -5.13 -5.39 13.99
C ARG A 577 -4.67 -4.65 15.25
N VAL A 578 -3.44 -4.15 15.21
CA VAL A 578 -2.81 -3.48 16.34
C VAL A 578 -3.15 -1.99 16.28
N MET A 579 -3.62 -1.45 17.40
CA MET A 579 -3.99 -0.05 17.60
C MET A 579 -3.13 0.57 18.71
N MET A 580 -3.01 1.90 18.73
CA MET A 580 -2.27 2.64 19.75
C MET A 580 -3.21 3.26 20.77
N ALA A 581 -2.95 3.05 22.06
CA ALA A 581 -3.81 3.49 23.15
C ALA A 581 -3.72 4.99 23.48
N THR A 582 -2.90 5.74 22.77
CA THR A 582 -2.70 7.16 23.04
C THR A 582 -3.06 8.02 21.83
N GLY A 583 -3.84 9.07 22.06
CA GLY A 583 -4.16 10.11 21.08
C GLY A 583 -3.01 11.11 20.89
N SER A 584 -3.36 12.38 20.65
CA SER A 584 -2.41 13.44 20.28
C SER A 584 -1.30 13.67 21.32
N GLU A 585 -0.07 13.96 20.84
CA GLU A 585 1.13 14.10 21.69
C GLU A 585 1.16 15.31 22.62
N GLU A 586 0.35 16.32 22.37
CA GLU A 586 0.70 17.69 22.75
C GLU A 586 0.54 18.00 24.25
N GLN A 587 0.04 17.08 25.07
CA GLN A 587 -0.17 17.34 26.50
C GLN A 587 0.09 16.14 27.43
N ARG A 588 0.76 15.08 26.95
CA ARG A 588 1.07 13.89 27.78
C ARG A 588 2.26 14.14 28.72
N ARG A 589 2.25 13.51 29.89
CA ARG A 589 3.40 13.46 30.82
C ARG A 589 3.87 12.02 31.00
N TRP A 590 5.08 11.71 30.56
CA TRP A 590 5.72 10.43 30.84
C TRP A 590 6.08 10.31 32.32
N THR A 591 5.83 9.12 32.89
CA THR A 591 6.14 8.78 34.29
C THR A 591 7.09 7.60 34.39
N ALA A 592 7.20 6.80 33.33
CA ALA A 592 8.21 5.77 33.17
C ALA A 592 9.37 6.26 32.30
N GLU A 593 10.50 5.57 32.42
CA GLU A 593 11.71 5.75 31.63
C GLU A 593 12.17 4.40 31.08
N VAL A 594 12.65 4.37 29.84
CA VAL A 594 13.32 3.19 29.27
C VAL A 594 14.79 3.26 29.67
N VAL A 595 15.23 2.38 30.55
CA VAL A 595 16.62 2.27 30.99
C VAL A 595 17.46 1.61 29.91
N GLU A 596 16.94 0.52 29.35
CA GLU A 596 17.65 -0.29 28.37
C GLU A 596 16.66 -1.10 27.52
N VAL A 597 16.99 -1.31 26.25
CA VAL A 597 16.30 -2.27 25.37
C VAL A 597 17.35 -3.00 24.56
N GLY A 598 17.22 -4.33 24.48
CA GLY A 598 18.23 -5.18 23.87
C GLY A 598 17.75 -6.58 23.58
N SER A 599 18.69 -7.49 23.36
CA SER A 599 18.41 -8.91 23.16
C SER A 599 19.44 -9.75 23.90
N LEU A 600 18.99 -10.83 24.54
CA LEU A 600 19.81 -11.82 25.22
C LEU A 600 19.68 -13.14 24.45
N GLY A 601 20.66 -13.45 23.61
CA GLY A 601 20.53 -14.51 22.61
C GLY A 601 19.46 -14.13 21.58
N GLU A 602 18.48 -15.02 21.37
CA GLU A 602 17.35 -14.77 20.45
C GLU A 602 16.17 -14.03 21.11
N ARG A 603 16.21 -13.78 22.44
CA ARG A 603 15.09 -13.18 23.19
C ARG A 603 15.28 -11.69 23.40
N GLY A 604 14.27 -10.88 23.06
CA GLY A 604 14.25 -9.45 23.34
C GLY A 604 13.95 -9.13 24.81
N TYR A 605 14.50 -8.03 25.33
CA TYR A 605 14.11 -7.51 26.65
C TYR A 605 14.01 -5.99 26.63
N VAL A 606 13.19 -5.45 27.53
CA VAL A 606 13.13 -4.02 27.86
C VAL A 606 13.21 -3.85 29.38
N ARG A 607 14.14 -3.01 29.84
CA ARG A 607 14.24 -2.57 31.23
C ARG A 607 13.55 -1.22 31.36
N LEU A 608 12.44 -1.20 32.10
CA LEU A 608 11.71 0.02 32.42
C LEU A 608 11.97 0.43 33.87
N LYS A 609 11.99 1.73 34.10
CA LYS A 609 11.96 2.34 35.41
C LYS A 609 10.67 3.13 35.54
N GLY A 610 9.77 2.71 36.43
CA GLY A 610 8.45 3.32 36.55
C GLY A 610 7.75 3.01 37.85
N MET A 611 6.62 3.67 38.10
CA MET A 611 5.78 3.37 39.26
C MET A 611 5.05 2.05 39.00
N MET A 612 5.15 1.11 39.93
CA MET A 612 4.55 -0.21 39.81
C MET A 612 3.61 -0.47 40.99
N LYS A 613 2.40 -0.96 40.71
CA LYS A 613 1.42 -1.31 41.74
C LYS A 613 0.95 -2.74 41.55
N LYS A 614 0.95 -3.48 42.65
CA LYS A 614 0.43 -4.84 42.72
C LYS A 614 -1.08 -4.79 42.73
N VAL A 615 -1.70 -5.68 41.96
CA VAL A 615 -3.14 -5.72 41.75
C VAL A 615 -3.65 -7.15 41.56
N LYS A 616 -4.97 -7.37 41.53
CA LYS A 616 -5.57 -8.70 41.32
C LYS A 616 -6.62 -8.69 40.22
N CYS A 617 -6.72 -9.80 39.49
CA CYS A 617 -7.76 -10.00 38.48
C CYS A 617 -9.10 -10.33 39.13
N THR A 618 -10.20 -9.66 38.79
CA THR A 618 -11.54 -9.95 39.34
C THR A 618 -12.60 -10.18 38.27
N ALA A 619 -13.71 -10.82 38.67
CA ALA A 619 -14.82 -11.18 37.79
C ALA A 619 -15.88 -10.08 37.64
N GLU A 620 -15.77 -9.00 38.43
CA GLU A 620 -16.75 -7.92 38.45
C GLU A 620 -16.52 -7.05 37.20
N TRP A 621 -17.58 -6.77 36.43
CA TRP A 621 -17.65 -6.02 35.14
C TRP A 621 -17.41 -6.85 33.86
N GLN A 622 -18.43 -7.62 33.45
CA GLN A 622 -18.48 -8.70 32.44
C GLN A 622 -18.03 -8.43 30.97
N LEU A 623 -17.25 -7.39 30.69
CA LEU A 623 -16.46 -7.24 29.47
C LEU A 623 -15.09 -6.68 29.89
N ASN A 624 -14.08 -7.55 29.94
CA ASN A 624 -12.76 -7.41 30.57
C ASN A 624 -12.76 -7.56 32.10
N PRO A 625 -12.15 -8.64 32.66
CA PRO A 625 -11.98 -8.74 34.10
C PRO A 625 -11.19 -7.53 34.61
N GLY A 626 -11.76 -6.82 35.59
CA GLY A 626 -11.18 -5.62 36.18
C GLY A 626 -10.03 -5.92 37.16
N ILE A 627 -9.41 -4.85 37.67
CA ILE A 627 -8.25 -4.91 38.54
C ILE A 627 -8.62 -4.41 39.95
N GLU A 628 -8.47 -5.22 41.00
CA GLU A 628 -8.86 -4.83 42.37
C GLU A 628 -7.73 -4.21 43.20
N MET A 629 -7.88 -2.91 43.50
CA MET A 629 -7.44 -2.12 44.67
C MET A 629 -8.04 -0.72 44.46
N PRO A 630 -8.79 -0.12 45.42
CA PRO A 630 -10.03 0.62 45.10
C PRO A 630 -9.88 1.36 43.77
N ALA A 631 -10.31 0.76 42.66
CA ALA A 631 -10.12 1.33 41.34
C ALA A 631 -11.26 2.32 41.08
N PRO A 632 -11.06 3.37 40.28
CA PRO A 632 -12.13 4.29 39.95
C PRO A 632 -13.17 3.58 39.08
N LYS A 633 -14.38 4.14 39.03
CA LYS A 633 -15.52 3.55 38.29
C LYS A 633 -15.26 3.35 36.79
N TRP A 634 -14.22 4.00 36.24
CA TRP A 634 -13.84 3.92 34.84
C TRP A 634 -12.41 3.40 34.73
N GLU A 635 -12.32 2.09 34.51
CA GLU A 635 -11.11 1.37 34.17
C GLU A 635 -11.41 0.52 32.93
N GLU A 636 -10.54 0.62 31.93
CA GLU A 636 -10.57 -0.21 30.73
C GLU A 636 -9.22 -0.93 30.64
N VAL A 637 -9.26 -2.26 30.54
CA VAL A 637 -8.07 -3.09 30.36
C VAL A 637 -8.19 -3.81 29.03
N ASP A 638 -7.23 -3.58 28.14
CA ASP A 638 -7.10 -4.38 26.93
C ASP A 638 -6.08 -5.49 27.18
N TRP A 639 -6.58 -6.71 27.38
CA TRP A 639 -5.76 -7.89 27.55
C TRP A 639 -5.12 -8.33 26.23
N ASP A 640 -3.88 -8.80 26.29
CA ASP A 640 -3.26 -9.44 25.14
C ASP A 640 -4.03 -10.74 24.79
N PRO A 641 -4.30 -11.02 23.50
CA PRO A 641 -5.19 -12.11 23.13
C PRO A 641 -4.71 -13.51 23.55
N ASP A 642 -3.41 -13.71 23.76
CA ASP A 642 -2.80 -14.96 24.27
C ASP A 642 -2.69 -15.02 25.80
N VAL A 643 -3.02 -13.93 26.49
CA VAL A 643 -2.89 -13.83 27.96
C VAL A 643 -4.17 -13.32 28.61
N VAL A 644 -5.30 -13.46 27.92
CA VAL A 644 -6.63 -13.16 28.48
C VAL A 644 -6.82 -13.97 29.76
N PRO A 645 -7.04 -13.31 30.91
CA PRO A 645 -7.22 -14.01 32.18
C PRO A 645 -8.39 -14.98 32.13
N THR A 646 -8.16 -16.19 32.62
CA THR A 646 -9.17 -17.23 32.76
C THR A 646 -9.79 -17.21 34.17
N ALA A 647 -10.81 -18.03 34.41
CA ALA A 647 -11.35 -18.22 35.75
C ALA A 647 -10.27 -18.66 36.76
N ASP A 648 -9.27 -19.42 36.32
CA ASP A 648 -8.15 -19.85 37.15
C ASP A 648 -7.17 -18.72 37.47
N ASP A 649 -7.22 -17.60 36.74
CA ASP A 649 -6.40 -16.41 36.97
C ASP A 649 -7.07 -15.41 37.92
N MET A 650 -8.35 -15.61 38.25
CA MET A 650 -9.07 -14.75 39.18
C MET A 650 -8.44 -14.79 40.58
N GLY A 651 -8.18 -13.60 41.13
CA GLY A 651 -7.50 -13.43 42.41
C GLY A 651 -5.98 -13.60 42.37
N LYS A 652 -5.38 -13.98 41.23
CA LYS A 652 -3.92 -14.01 41.08
C LYS A 652 -3.36 -12.60 41.08
N ASP A 653 -2.15 -12.49 41.63
CA ASP A 653 -1.41 -11.25 41.68
C ASP A 653 -0.86 -10.89 40.28
N MET A 654 -1.12 -9.65 39.86
CA MET A 654 -0.59 -8.99 38.68
C MET A 654 -0.03 -7.63 39.08
N TRP A 655 0.57 -6.91 38.13
CA TRP A 655 1.11 -5.59 38.40
C TRP A 655 0.82 -4.62 37.26
N CYS A 656 0.46 -3.39 37.61
CA CYS A 656 0.36 -2.29 36.67
C CYS A 656 1.63 -1.44 36.75
N ILE A 657 2.15 -1.03 35.59
CA ILE A 657 3.25 -0.08 35.48
C ILE A 657 2.68 1.19 34.85
N LEU A 658 2.68 2.30 35.57
CA LEU A 658 2.24 3.58 35.02
C LEU A 658 3.26 4.07 33.99
N ILE A 659 2.80 4.32 32.76
CA ILE A 659 3.65 4.80 31.67
C ILE A 659 3.45 6.30 31.47
N ALA A 660 2.20 6.74 31.31
CA ALA A 660 1.89 8.14 31.01
C ALA A 660 0.63 8.64 31.72
N ARG A 661 0.62 9.94 32.03
CA ARG A 661 -0.56 10.71 32.42
C ARG A 661 -1.04 11.56 31.25
N LEU A 662 -2.31 11.48 30.94
CA LEU A 662 -3.00 12.21 29.89
C LEU A 662 -3.98 13.22 30.52
N PRO A 663 -4.15 14.42 29.95
CA PRO A 663 -5.11 15.40 30.43
C PRO A 663 -6.52 15.18 29.87
N GLU A 664 -6.65 14.45 28.76
CA GLU A 664 -7.90 14.05 28.13
C GLU A 664 -7.79 12.65 27.51
N TYR A 665 -8.89 11.92 27.46
CA TYR A 665 -9.03 10.68 26.66
C TYR A 665 -10.07 10.89 25.56
N LEU A 666 -9.65 10.73 24.30
CA LEU A 666 -10.53 10.77 23.12
C LEU A 666 -11.50 11.98 23.09
N GLY A 667 -11.04 13.14 23.55
CA GLY A 667 -11.83 14.39 23.56
C GLY A 667 -12.87 14.51 24.69
N ARG A 668 -12.83 13.63 25.71
CA ARG A 668 -13.74 13.72 26.87
C ARG A 668 -13.34 14.78 27.91
N GLY A 669 -12.19 15.43 27.78
CA GLY A 669 -11.74 16.52 28.66
C GLY A 669 -11.38 16.13 30.10
N GLU A 670 -11.45 14.85 30.45
CA GLU A 670 -11.12 14.32 31.78
C GLU A 670 -9.70 13.74 31.82
N ALA A 671 -9.03 13.80 32.97
CA ALA A 671 -7.64 13.35 33.14
C ALA A 671 -7.53 11.81 33.27
N PHE A 672 -6.60 11.16 32.55
CA PHE A 672 -6.42 9.70 32.56
C PHE A 672 -4.97 9.27 32.80
N ASP A 673 -4.81 8.08 33.37
CA ASP A 673 -3.57 7.32 33.45
C ASP A 673 -3.60 6.17 32.44
N THR A 674 -2.46 5.89 31.81
CA THR A 674 -2.30 4.72 30.95
C THR A 674 -0.96 4.03 31.22
N GLY A 675 -0.97 2.71 31.09
CA GLY A 675 0.23 1.93 31.33
C GLY A 675 0.09 0.47 30.97
N LEU A 676 1.06 -0.31 31.40
CA LEU A 676 1.17 -1.74 31.10
C LEU A 676 0.58 -2.57 32.23
N VAL A 677 -0.02 -3.70 31.88
CA VAL A 677 -0.29 -4.79 32.80
C VAL A 677 0.75 -5.87 32.57
N VAL A 678 1.41 -6.32 33.65
CA VAL A 678 2.46 -7.34 33.62
C VAL A 678 2.21 -8.42 34.67
N ALA A 679 2.70 -9.63 34.39
CA ALA A 679 2.70 -10.75 35.32
C ALA A 679 4.02 -11.49 35.32
N LEU A 680 4.30 -12.21 36.41
CA LEU A 680 5.46 -13.06 36.54
C LEU A 680 5.12 -14.47 36.04
N LYS A 681 5.69 -14.89 34.91
CA LYS A 681 5.52 -16.24 34.36
C LYS A 681 6.88 -16.93 34.32
N GLY A 682 7.00 -18.07 35.00
CA GLY A 682 8.26 -18.83 35.04
C GLY A 682 9.45 -18.06 35.63
N GLY A 683 9.20 -17.06 36.48
CA GLY A 683 10.24 -16.19 37.05
C GLY A 683 10.61 -14.97 36.18
N GLU A 684 9.97 -14.81 35.01
CA GLU A 684 10.21 -13.68 34.10
C GLU A 684 8.98 -12.76 34.04
N TRP A 685 9.21 -11.45 33.91
CA TRP A 685 8.11 -10.50 33.72
C TRP A 685 7.69 -10.47 32.25
N VAL A 686 6.40 -10.61 32.01
CA VAL A 686 5.80 -10.52 30.68
C VAL A 686 4.72 -9.46 30.64
N ARG A 687 4.59 -8.77 29.52
CA ARG A 687 3.43 -7.91 29.24
C ARG A 687 2.23 -8.80 28.93
N ILE A 688 1.09 -8.47 29.51
CA ILE A 688 -0.16 -9.22 29.34
C ILE A 688 -1.34 -8.32 28.94
N GLY A 689 -1.10 -7.03 28.79
CA GLY A 689 -2.09 -6.06 28.34
C GLY A 689 -1.69 -4.63 28.68
N ILE A 690 -2.65 -3.73 28.51
CA ILE A 690 -2.56 -2.32 28.89
C ILE A 690 -3.79 -1.91 29.70
N PHE A 691 -3.64 -0.88 30.53
CA PHE A 691 -4.76 -0.29 31.25
C PHE A 691 -4.93 1.19 30.90
N ARG A 692 -6.17 1.65 31.02
CA ARG A 692 -6.57 3.06 30.98
C ARG A 692 -7.48 3.33 32.16
N GLN A 693 -7.19 4.38 32.91
CA GLN A 693 -7.88 4.66 34.16
C GLN A 693 -8.13 6.16 34.32
N LEU A 694 -9.33 6.53 34.74
CA LEU A 694 -9.64 7.93 35.09
C LEU A 694 -8.87 8.37 36.35
N ARG A 695 -8.26 9.56 36.34
CA ARG A 695 -7.55 10.15 37.49
C ARG A 695 -8.50 10.83 38.50
N GLU A 696 -9.65 10.23 38.78
CA GLU A 696 -10.62 10.74 39.75
C GLU A 696 -11.00 9.67 40.78
N GLY A 697 -11.30 10.09 42.01
CA GLY A 697 -11.66 9.18 43.09
C GLY A 697 -10.46 8.34 43.57
N SER A 698 -10.58 7.01 43.47
CA SER A 698 -9.57 6.08 43.95
C SER A 698 -8.61 5.68 42.81
N ALA A 699 -7.76 6.62 42.38
CA ALA A 699 -6.76 6.33 41.34
C ALA A 699 -5.70 5.34 41.85
N LEU A 700 -5.29 4.39 41.01
CA LEU A 700 -4.26 3.39 41.31
C LEU A 700 -2.90 4.05 41.59
N PHE A 701 -2.64 5.19 40.92
CA PHE A 701 -1.42 5.97 41.06
C PHE A 701 -1.72 7.42 41.47
N PRO A 702 -1.84 7.71 42.79
CA PRO A 702 -1.95 9.08 43.29
C PRO A 702 -0.82 10.01 42.80
N GLU A 703 -1.07 11.32 42.75
CA GLU A 703 -0.10 12.31 42.25
C GLU A 703 1.24 12.30 43.02
N ASN A 704 1.23 11.89 44.30
CA ASN A 704 2.39 11.91 45.21
C ASN A 704 3.13 10.55 45.35
N VAL A 705 2.87 9.56 44.49
CA VAL A 705 3.60 8.28 44.56
C VAL A 705 5.06 8.50 44.15
N ALA A 706 6.00 8.15 45.04
CA ALA A 706 7.44 8.32 44.81
C ALA A 706 8.18 6.99 44.52
N ASP A 707 7.54 5.84 44.78
CA ASP A 707 8.18 4.53 44.64
C ASP A 707 8.31 4.13 43.18
N VAL A 708 9.52 4.29 42.65
CA VAL A 708 9.90 3.90 41.30
C VAL A 708 10.70 2.61 41.36
N THR A 709 10.31 1.62 40.56
CA THR A 709 10.95 0.30 40.51
C THR A 709 11.50 0.04 39.11
N GLU A 710 12.63 -0.67 39.03
CA GLU A 710 13.13 -1.19 37.76
C GLU A 710 12.61 -2.60 37.51
N VAL A 711 12.08 -2.83 36.31
CA VAL A 711 11.49 -4.10 35.87
C VAL A 711 12.02 -4.45 34.49
N VAL A 712 12.39 -5.72 34.30
CA VAL A 712 12.87 -6.26 33.02
C VAL A 712 11.80 -7.16 32.44
N ILE A 713 11.19 -6.72 31.33
CA ILE A 713 10.12 -7.43 30.62
C ILE A 713 10.72 -8.12 29.39
N VAL A 714 10.34 -9.37 29.13
CA VAL A 714 10.88 -10.23 28.05
C VAL A 714 9.87 -10.67 27.00
#